data_AF-A0A7L7KQ93-F1
#
_entry.id   AF-A0A7L7KQ93-F1
#
_cell.length_a   1.000
_cell.length_b   1.000
_cell.length_c   1.000
_cell.angle_alpha   90.00
_cell.angle_beta   90.00
_cell.angle_gamma   90.00
#
_symmetry.space_group_name_H-M   'P 1'
#
loop_
_entity.id
_entity.type
_entity.pdbx_description
1 polymer ?
#
loop_
_entity_poly.entity_id
_entity_poly.type
_entity_poly.pdbx_seq_one_letter_code
_entity_poly.pdbx_strand_id
1 'polypeptide(L)'
;MITIGLVGFGMVNSGVYEIVTMRKHHLDAVANDDVRITKILINNINKPRDPRVSKTLFTDDVDDFFTHDFDIIAEAITNTDQAYMIITRALSRGINVVTASKAVISKYYTELFTLAETNNCGLYVEATVAGGVPIIKPMLQVLQTNQITKINAILNGTTNYILSKMYTDRSSYKDALTLAQEIGYAEHDPTDDVEGYDALRKLVILSNLAYRTRIEEDDIPCRGISNITKEDMDYIKDLHLIPKLIGISLTTKDGITASVEPVLFSEQSIYNTVQLSNNIVSITGNHVGELQFYGPGAGKLSTGNSMVSDIVDILSGVQPIRLHQHQSMSYQSDDYVSGMYYCRFNLNNYQEDQILQKFDASGLTYDVVYRTNQLVIITDVVAASVMRDFMSVFHPKYAIYIRIEDGAYSHTFTSNPRNLIVMKFGGTSVGSLDNIKHVAQKIIDTKQQGNDVVVVVSAMGKRTDELVEMAQKISRIPQKREMDLLLATGEQMSISLLTMALQEAGEEAIALSSTQTGIITDDIYNDARIIKVNAKRLKQELANHKIVVIPGFQGLTTTLDITTLGRGGSDTTAVALSAVLRAERCDIYTDVEGVYTADPRIVSSAKRWDEISYDEMLELSHLGAGVMHPRSIELAKKYNVKLTIKSTFIEGPGTVIKEANMIEKVVVRGVTHDQDIVKVSIVEVPDKPGIAFHLFDLLAERNVSIDMIIQSIGRENVNDISFTVHAKDLDQTLDACQVYVKDIHTGKVAVDNNVVKLSIVGIGMAGGSKVASLFFKALYESGINIQMISTSEIKISCIVENKDVDVAINRIHEYFQLGEDVNID
;
A
#
# COMPACT_ATOMS: atom_id res chain seq x y z
N MET A 1 28.07 -50.67 0.66
CA MET A 1 26.97 -50.45 1.60
C MET A 1 27.23 -49.13 2.27
N ILE A 2 26.25 -48.22 2.26
CA ILE A 2 26.35 -46.91 2.91
C ILE A 2 25.66 -46.96 4.27
N THR A 3 26.39 -46.55 5.29
CA THR A 3 26.02 -46.70 6.70
C THR A 3 25.74 -45.35 7.36
N ILE A 4 24.61 -45.27 8.05
CA ILE A 4 24.12 -44.06 8.72
C ILE A 4 24.06 -44.30 10.23
N GLY A 5 24.74 -43.45 10.99
CA GLY A 5 24.63 -43.37 12.44
C GLY A 5 23.66 -42.26 12.85
N LEU A 6 22.71 -42.53 13.74
CA LEU A 6 21.85 -41.49 14.31
C LEU A 6 22.34 -41.09 15.70
N VAL A 7 22.51 -39.80 15.96
CA VAL A 7 22.87 -39.24 17.26
C VAL A 7 21.65 -38.52 17.83
N GLY A 8 21.02 -39.16 18.82
CA GLY A 8 19.70 -38.80 19.32
C GLY A 8 18.59 -39.57 18.62
N PHE A 9 17.49 -39.84 19.35
CA PHE A 9 16.29 -40.49 18.81
C PHE A 9 15.02 -39.81 19.35
N GLY A 10 15.01 -38.48 19.31
CA GLY A 10 13.87 -37.63 19.64
C GLY A 10 12.93 -37.44 18.44
N MET A 11 12.17 -36.34 18.41
CA MET A 11 11.24 -36.05 17.33
C MET A 11 11.93 -36.03 15.95
N VAL A 12 13.06 -35.33 15.80
CA VAL A 12 13.74 -35.19 14.49
C VAL A 12 14.27 -36.53 13.97
N ASN A 13 15.16 -37.19 14.71
CA ASN A 13 15.80 -38.42 14.24
C ASN A 13 14.86 -39.63 14.17
N SER A 14 13.76 -39.66 14.94
CA SER A 14 12.71 -40.65 14.70
C SER A 14 11.97 -40.41 13.38
N GLY A 15 11.82 -39.14 12.95
CA GLY A 15 11.35 -38.77 11.62
C GLY A 15 12.34 -39.18 10.51
N VAL A 16 13.65 -38.95 10.72
CA VAL A 16 14.70 -39.42 9.79
C VAL A 16 14.63 -40.93 9.61
N TYR A 17 14.57 -41.69 10.71
CA TYR A 17 14.47 -43.14 10.67
C TYR A 17 13.22 -43.60 9.88
N GLU A 18 12.08 -42.97 10.13
CA GLU A 18 10.82 -43.27 9.44
C GLU A 18 10.92 -43.01 7.93
N ILE A 19 11.42 -41.85 7.52
CA ILE A 19 11.55 -41.47 6.10
C ILE A 19 12.58 -42.36 5.38
N VAL A 20 13.74 -42.62 5.99
CA VAL A 20 14.78 -43.50 5.40
C VAL A 20 14.25 -44.91 5.23
N THR A 21 13.53 -45.43 6.22
CA THR A 21 12.91 -46.77 6.15
C THR A 21 11.83 -46.83 5.07
N MET A 22 10.95 -45.83 5.01
CA MET A 22 9.85 -45.76 4.04
C MET A 22 10.34 -45.58 2.61
N ARG A 23 11.40 -44.78 2.40
CA ARG A 23 11.96 -44.47 1.08
C ARG A 23 13.20 -45.28 0.72
N LYS A 24 13.45 -46.39 1.42
CA LYS A 24 14.67 -47.20 1.26
C LYS A 24 15.01 -47.53 -0.21
N HIS A 25 14.06 -48.06 -0.97
CA HIS A 25 14.29 -48.40 -2.38
C HIS A 25 14.73 -47.22 -3.25
N HIS A 26 14.22 -46.03 -2.97
CA HIS A 26 14.63 -44.81 -3.68
C HIS A 26 16.03 -44.36 -3.26
N LEU A 27 16.34 -44.40 -1.96
CA LEU A 27 17.66 -44.05 -1.46
C LEU A 27 18.73 -45.01 -1.96
N ASP A 28 18.45 -46.32 -1.99
CA ASP A 28 19.36 -47.33 -2.53
C ASP A 28 19.64 -47.08 -4.03
N ALA A 29 18.62 -46.65 -4.78
CA ALA A 29 18.76 -46.32 -6.20
C ALA A 29 19.58 -45.04 -6.42
N VAL A 30 19.39 -43.99 -5.61
CA VAL A 30 20.18 -42.75 -5.66
C VAL A 30 21.65 -43.01 -5.33
N ALA A 31 21.89 -43.81 -4.28
CA ALA A 31 23.22 -44.18 -3.82
C ALA A 31 23.96 -45.14 -4.77
N ASN A 32 23.20 -45.86 -5.61
CA ASN A 32 23.69 -47.06 -6.30
C ASN A 32 24.34 -48.08 -5.34
N ASP A 33 23.83 -48.16 -4.11
CA ASP A 33 24.34 -49.01 -3.01
C ASP A 33 23.25 -49.15 -1.92
N ASP A 34 23.39 -50.13 -1.03
CA ASP A 34 22.46 -50.39 0.07
C ASP A 34 22.66 -49.37 1.21
N VAL A 35 21.65 -48.53 1.46
CA VAL A 35 21.66 -47.49 2.50
C VAL A 35 20.98 -48.01 3.77
N ARG A 36 21.69 -47.98 4.91
CA ARG A 36 21.17 -48.50 6.19
C ARG A 36 21.53 -47.66 7.40
N ILE A 37 20.58 -47.53 8.32
CA ILE A 37 20.85 -47.04 9.67
C ILE A 37 21.38 -48.22 10.50
N THR A 38 22.63 -48.13 10.95
CA THR A 38 23.34 -49.25 11.60
C THR A 38 23.48 -49.10 13.11
N LYS A 39 23.43 -47.87 13.63
CA LYS A 39 23.52 -47.60 15.08
C LYS A 39 22.85 -46.28 15.44
N ILE A 40 22.33 -46.20 16.66
CA ILE A 40 21.60 -45.05 17.21
C ILE A 40 22.12 -44.74 18.62
N LEU A 41 22.81 -43.62 18.80
CA LEU A 41 23.27 -43.11 20.09
C LEU A 41 22.14 -42.37 20.81
N ILE A 42 21.90 -42.68 22.08
CA ILE A 42 20.83 -42.11 22.91
C ILE A 42 21.30 -41.92 24.35
N ASN A 43 20.68 -41.03 25.13
CA ASN A 43 21.12 -40.79 26.52
C ASN A 43 20.55 -41.79 27.54
N ASN A 44 19.59 -42.63 27.16
CA ASN A 44 18.95 -43.57 28.08
C ASN A 44 18.32 -44.73 27.31
N ILE A 45 18.92 -45.92 27.37
CA ILE A 45 18.44 -47.12 26.68
C ILE A 45 17.10 -47.65 27.22
N ASN A 46 16.77 -47.34 28.48
CA ASN A 46 15.57 -47.82 29.16
C ASN A 46 14.31 -46.99 28.86
N LYS A 47 14.45 -45.81 28.23
CA LYS A 47 13.28 -44.99 27.83
C LYS A 47 12.44 -45.74 26.78
N PRO A 48 11.11 -45.90 26.98
CA PRO A 48 10.23 -46.54 25.99
C PRO A 48 10.31 -45.84 24.64
N ARG A 49 10.43 -46.63 23.56
CA ARG A 49 10.54 -46.16 22.16
C ARG A 49 9.70 -47.04 21.25
N ASP A 50 9.56 -46.61 20.00
CA ASP A 50 8.82 -47.34 18.97
C ASP A 50 9.29 -48.81 18.87
N PRO A 51 8.40 -49.80 19.11
CA PRO A 51 8.77 -51.21 19.14
C PRO A 51 9.18 -51.75 17.77
N ARG A 52 8.93 -51.01 16.69
CA ARG A 52 9.34 -51.37 15.32
C ARG A 52 10.84 -51.19 15.09
N VAL A 53 11.54 -50.45 15.95
CA VAL A 53 12.99 -50.23 15.86
C VAL A 53 13.71 -51.31 16.67
N SER A 54 14.65 -52.01 16.05
CA SER A 54 15.41 -53.07 16.73
C SER A 54 16.18 -52.51 17.94
N LYS A 55 16.03 -53.14 19.10
CA LYS A 55 16.75 -52.78 20.32
C LYS A 55 18.28 -52.85 20.17
N THR A 56 18.77 -53.70 19.27
CA THR A 56 20.20 -53.89 19.00
C THR A 56 20.86 -52.69 18.33
N LEU A 57 20.08 -51.78 17.73
CA LEU A 57 20.60 -50.57 17.10
C LEU A 57 20.98 -49.50 18.13
N PHE A 58 20.42 -49.54 19.33
CA PHE A 58 20.62 -48.48 20.32
C PHE A 58 21.89 -48.70 21.15
N THR A 59 22.55 -47.60 21.48
CA THR A 59 23.62 -47.53 22.48
C THR A 59 23.53 -46.22 23.24
N ASP A 60 23.93 -46.21 24.50
CA ASP A 60 24.14 -45.00 25.30
C ASP A 60 25.61 -44.68 25.57
N ASP A 61 26.50 -45.45 24.96
CA ASP A 61 27.94 -45.25 25.02
C ASP A 61 28.44 -44.62 23.70
N VAL A 62 29.04 -43.44 23.82
CA VAL A 62 29.63 -42.70 22.69
C VAL A 62 30.80 -43.47 22.09
N ASP A 63 31.61 -44.14 22.91
CA ASP A 63 32.75 -44.91 22.42
C ASP A 63 32.30 -46.18 21.69
N ASP A 64 31.30 -46.90 22.20
CA ASP A 64 30.63 -48.01 21.48
C ASP A 64 30.05 -47.54 20.15
N PHE A 65 29.38 -46.37 20.11
CA PHE A 65 28.84 -45.83 18.87
C PHE A 65 29.94 -45.66 17.81
N PHE A 66 31.07 -45.07 18.19
CA PHE A 66 32.22 -44.85 17.31
C PHE A 66 33.11 -46.09 17.10
N THR A 67 32.73 -47.28 17.56
CA THR A 67 33.35 -48.55 17.10
C THR A 67 32.84 -48.99 15.73
N HIS A 68 31.71 -48.43 15.29
CA HIS A 68 31.14 -48.68 13.97
C HIS A 68 31.71 -47.67 12.97
N ASP A 69 31.98 -48.13 11.75
CA ASP A 69 32.30 -47.25 10.64
C ASP A 69 30.99 -46.66 10.07
N PHE A 70 30.97 -45.34 9.89
CA PHE A 70 29.84 -44.61 9.30
C PHE A 70 30.30 -43.80 8.11
N ASP A 71 29.47 -43.76 7.07
CA ASP A 71 29.62 -42.82 5.96
C ASP A 71 28.95 -41.48 6.28
N ILE A 72 27.87 -41.53 7.05
CA ILE A 72 27.04 -40.38 7.43
C ILE A 72 26.63 -40.48 8.90
N ILE A 73 26.75 -39.38 9.64
CA ILE A 73 26.17 -39.20 10.97
C ILE A 73 25.09 -38.12 10.92
N ALA A 74 23.89 -38.46 11.41
CA ALA A 74 22.76 -37.55 11.56
C ALA A 74 22.57 -37.14 13.03
N GLU A 75 22.88 -35.89 13.34
CA GLU A 75 22.89 -35.33 14.69
C GLU A 75 21.68 -34.43 14.97
N ALA A 76 20.97 -34.72 16.06
CA ALA A 76 19.82 -33.94 16.51
C ALA A 76 19.58 -34.04 18.03
N ILE A 77 20.62 -33.89 18.85
CA ILE A 77 20.51 -33.79 20.31
C ILE A 77 20.45 -32.33 20.76
N THR A 78 19.86 -32.11 21.93
CA THR A 78 19.67 -30.75 22.50
C THR A 78 20.87 -30.26 23.31
N ASN A 79 21.74 -31.18 23.78
CA ASN A 79 22.92 -30.81 24.55
C ASN A 79 24.03 -30.29 23.60
N THR A 80 24.25 -28.98 23.61
CA THR A 80 25.20 -28.29 22.72
C THR A 80 26.63 -28.79 22.85
N ASP A 81 27.15 -28.98 24.07
CA ASP A 81 28.53 -29.41 24.29
C ASP A 81 28.76 -30.84 23.81
N GLN A 82 27.82 -31.73 24.11
CA GLN A 82 27.86 -33.11 23.65
C GLN A 82 27.70 -33.20 22.12
N ALA A 83 26.81 -32.40 21.53
CA ALA A 83 26.60 -32.35 20.09
C ALA A 83 27.88 -31.89 19.38
N TYR A 84 28.47 -30.78 19.83
CA TYR A 84 29.73 -30.28 19.31
C TYR A 84 30.85 -31.31 19.42
N MET A 85 31.03 -31.97 20.58
CA MET A 85 32.03 -33.03 20.74
C MET A 85 31.85 -34.17 19.72
N ILE A 86 30.61 -34.63 19.51
CA ILE A 86 30.30 -35.73 18.59
C ILE A 86 30.51 -35.30 17.14
N ILE A 87 30.05 -34.11 16.75
CA ILE A 87 30.24 -33.56 15.41
C ILE A 87 31.74 -33.42 15.10
N THR A 88 32.50 -32.82 16.00
CA THR A 88 33.96 -32.65 15.84
C THR A 88 34.66 -34.00 15.72
N ARG A 89 34.28 -35.01 16.53
CA ARG A 89 34.83 -36.37 16.44
C ARG A 89 34.49 -37.07 15.12
N ALA A 90 33.28 -36.86 14.59
CA ALA A 90 32.86 -37.40 13.30
C ALA A 90 33.64 -36.77 12.14
N LEU A 91 33.69 -35.43 12.08
CA LEU A 91 34.42 -34.70 11.03
C LEU A 91 35.92 -35.00 11.06
N SER A 92 36.53 -35.14 12.24
CA SER A 92 37.95 -35.51 12.39
C SER A 92 38.27 -36.92 11.89
N ARG A 93 37.25 -37.77 11.71
CA ARG A 93 37.37 -39.12 11.12
C ARG A 93 37.02 -39.14 9.63
N GLY A 94 36.74 -37.99 9.02
CA GLY A 94 36.32 -37.89 7.62
C GLY A 94 34.88 -38.35 7.37
N ILE A 95 34.04 -38.40 8.40
CA ILE A 95 32.63 -38.82 8.28
C ILE A 95 31.77 -37.61 7.93
N ASN A 96 30.84 -37.75 6.98
CA ASN A 96 29.89 -36.69 6.66
C ASN A 96 28.89 -36.49 7.80
N VAL A 97 28.57 -35.23 8.10
CA VAL A 97 27.63 -34.89 9.17
C VAL A 97 26.45 -34.10 8.60
N VAL A 98 25.24 -34.55 8.94
CA VAL A 98 24.00 -33.79 8.78
C VAL A 98 23.48 -33.42 10.17
N THR A 99 23.13 -32.17 10.41
CA THR A 99 22.73 -31.71 11.77
C THR A 99 21.53 -30.77 11.77
N ALA A 100 20.71 -30.88 12.81
CA ALA A 100 19.63 -29.94 13.13
C ALA A 100 19.98 -28.99 14.31
N SER A 101 21.23 -29.03 14.79
CA SER A 101 21.67 -28.30 15.98
C SER A 101 22.05 -26.85 15.66
N LYS A 102 21.05 -25.97 15.80
CA LYS A 102 21.21 -24.52 15.63
C LYS A 102 22.30 -23.93 16.51
N ALA A 103 22.29 -24.25 17.81
CA ALA A 103 23.20 -23.69 18.80
C ALA A 103 24.66 -24.08 18.56
N VAL A 104 24.92 -25.28 18.03
CA VAL A 104 26.28 -25.69 17.68
C VAL A 104 26.75 -24.95 16.44
N ILE A 105 25.90 -24.88 15.39
CA ILE A 105 26.29 -24.29 14.12
C ILE A 105 26.39 -22.77 14.20
N SER A 106 25.54 -22.08 14.97
CA SER A 106 25.66 -20.62 15.19
C SER A 106 26.94 -20.27 15.94
N LYS A 107 27.32 -21.06 16.94
CA LYS A 107 28.50 -20.79 17.80
C LYS A 107 29.83 -21.22 17.19
N TYR A 108 29.88 -22.37 16.53
CA TYR A 108 31.12 -22.98 16.02
C TYR A 108 31.20 -23.01 14.49
N TYR A 109 30.48 -22.12 13.80
CA TYR A 109 30.35 -22.07 12.34
C TYR A 109 31.70 -22.22 11.62
N THR A 110 32.62 -21.27 11.80
CA THR A 110 33.90 -21.26 11.07
C THR A 110 34.75 -22.48 11.38
N GLU A 111 34.79 -22.90 12.66
CA GLU A 111 35.58 -24.04 13.11
C GLU A 111 35.12 -25.35 12.47
N LEU A 112 33.82 -25.64 12.51
CA LEU A 112 33.27 -26.91 12.02
C LEU A 112 33.32 -27.03 10.50
N PHE A 113 33.01 -25.96 9.76
CA PHE A 113 33.13 -25.97 8.30
C PHE A 113 34.60 -26.09 7.85
N THR A 114 35.54 -25.43 8.54
CA THR A 114 36.98 -25.58 8.26
C THR A 114 37.47 -27.00 8.56
N LEU A 115 37.00 -27.58 9.66
CA LEU A 115 37.34 -28.96 10.05
C LEU A 115 36.82 -29.98 9.01
N ALA A 116 35.59 -29.80 8.53
CA ALA A 116 35.00 -30.64 7.49
C ALA A 116 35.81 -30.57 6.18
N GLU A 117 36.20 -29.35 5.77
CA GLU A 117 37.04 -29.14 4.59
C GLU A 117 38.43 -29.77 4.73
N THR A 118 39.08 -29.58 5.87
CA THR A 118 40.42 -30.14 6.15
C THR A 118 40.42 -31.68 6.11
N ASN A 119 39.35 -32.31 6.58
CA ASN A 119 39.21 -33.77 6.61
C ASN A 119 38.49 -34.34 5.37
N ASN A 120 38.27 -33.52 4.33
CA ASN A 120 37.62 -33.92 3.08
C ASN A 120 36.26 -34.63 3.26
N CYS A 121 35.45 -34.12 4.18
CA CYS A 121 34.06 -34.55 4.40
C CYS A 121 33.10 -33.35 4.30
N GLY A 122 31.80 -33.63 4.37
CA GLY A 122 30.75 -32.62 4.30
C GLY A 122 30.06 -32.37 5.63
N LEU A 123 29.72 -31.09 5.88
CA LEU A 123 28.84 -30.66 6.96
C LEU A 123 27.60 -30.01 6.33
N TYR A 124 26.43 -30.59 6.60
CA TYR A 124 25.14 -30.17 6.03
C TYR A 124 24.18 -29.76 7.14
N VAL A 125 23.48 -28.66 6.91
CA VAL A 125 22.79 -27.90 7.96
C VAL A 125 21.40 -27.42 7.55
N GLU A 126 20.77 -28.01 6.52
CA GLU A 126 19.44 -27.55 6.04
C GLU A 126 18.41 -27.58 7.17
N ALA A 127 18.44 -28.61 8.00
CA ALA A 127 17.51 -28.78 9.12
C ALA A 127 17.70 -27.79 10.28
N THR A 128 18.76 -26.97 10.26
CA THR A 128 18.99 -25.97 11.30
C THR A 128 18.07 -24.76 11.16
N VAL A 129 17.65 -24.40 9.94
CA VAL A 129 16.85 -23.19 9.69
C VAL A 129 15.50 -23.56 9.08
N ALA A 130 14.44 -22.88 9.54
CA ALA A 130 13.08 -22.96 8.99
C ALA A 130 12.45 -24.37 8.90
N GLY A 131 13.00 -25.35 9.62
CA GLY A 131 12.38 -26.66 9.81
C GLY A 131 12.27 -27.44 8.50
N GLY A 132 11.07 -27.54 7.95
CA GLY A 132 10.80 -28.23 6.68
C GLY A 132 10.82 -27.32 5.44
N VAL A 133 10.99 -26.01 5.61
CA VAL A 133 11.08 -25.06 4.50
C VAL A 133 12.49 -25.12 3.91
N PRO A 134 12.67 -25.53 2.64
CA PRO A 134 13.99 -25.57 2.02
C PRO A 134 14.46 -24.13 1.77
N ILE A 135 15.52 -23.72 2.45
CA ILE A 135 16.03 -22.35 2.37
C ILE A 135 17.54 -22.31 2.16
N ILE A 136 18.31 -23.16 2.83
CA ILE A 136 19.78 -23.10 2.74
C ILE A 136 20.23 -23.52 1.34
N LYS A 137 19.76 -24.65 0.81
CA LYS A 137 20.11 -25.10 -0.54
C LYS A 137 19.66 -24.13 -1.64
N PRO A 138 18.39 -23.67 -1.70
CA PRO A 138 18.00 -22.67 -2.70
C PRO A 138 18.81 -21.39 -2.60
N MET A 139 19.09 -20.91 -1.38
CA MET A 139 19.92 -19.73 -1.15
C MET A 139 21.34 -19.91 -1.71
N LEU A 140 21.99 -21.05 -1.42
CA LEU A 140 23.33 -21.36 -1.93
C LEU A 140 23.38 -21.45 -3.46
N GLN A 141 22.31 -21.94 -4.10
CA GLN A 141 22.18 -21.94 -5.56
C GLN A 141 22.02 -20.51 -6.11
N VAL A 142 21.19 -19.68 -5.47
CA VAL A 142 20.99 -18.27 -5.84
C VAL A 142 22.30 -17.50 -5.74
N LEU A 143 23.11 -17.74 -4.71
CA LEU A 143 24.43 -17.12 -4.51
C LEU A 143 25.45 -17.38 -5.64
N GLN A 144 25.24 -18.39 -6.49
CA GLN A 144 26.11 -18.63 -7.64
C GLN A 144 25.94 -17.59 -8.74
N THR A 145 24.80 -16.88 -8.76
CA THR A 145 24.43 -15.93 -9.82
C THR A 145 24.04 -14.55 -9.29
N ASN A 146 23.84 -14.42 -7.98
CA ASN A 146 23.34 -13.21 -7.32
C ASN A 146 24.17 -12.86 -6.09
N GLN A 147 24.16 -11.57 -5.75
CA GLN A 147 24.54 -11.10 -4.43
C GLN A 147 23.25 -10.90 -3.64
N ILE A 148 23.13 -11.59 -2.50
CA ILE A 148 22.03 -11.37 -1.55
C ILE A 148 22.28 -10.04 -0.86
N THR A 149 21.27 -9.18 -0.81
CA THR A 149 21.34 -7.84 -0.22
C THR A 149 20.46 -7.69 1.03
N LYS A 150 19.41 -8.50 1.18
CA LYS A 150 18.51 -8.48 2.33
C LYS A 150 17.94 -9.89 2.60
N ILE A 151 17.86 -10.26 3.86
CA ILE A 151 17.10 -11.39 4.40
C ILE A 151 16.08 -10.81 5.36
N ASN A 152 14.82 -11.21 5.23
CA ASN A 152 13.74 -10.80 6.13
C ASN A 152 12.87 -12.02 6.46
N ALA A 153 12.76 -12.40 7.73
CA ALA A 153 12.24 -13.72 8.06
C ALA A 153 11.45 -13.81 9.37
N ILE A 154 10.37 -14.58 9.36
CA ILE A 154 9.73 -15.14 10.56
C ILE A 154 10.35 -16.51 10.76
N LEU A 155 11.25 -16.62 11.74
CA LEU A 155 12.06 -17.82 11.96
C LEU A 155 11.58 -18.69 13.13
N ASN A 156 10.64 -18.19 13.94
CA ASN A 156 10.18 -18.85 15.15
C ASN A 156 8.65 -19.00 15.17
N GLY A 157 8.18 -20.26 15.11
CA GLY A 157 6.75 -20.58 15.06
C GLY A 157 6.02 -20.30 16.38
N THR A 158 6.70 -20.45 17.52
CA THR A 158 6.13 -20.21 18.86
C THR A 158 5.72 -18.76 19.04
N THR A 159 6.64 -17.84 18.78
CA THR A 159 6.38 -16.39 18.86
C THR A 159 5.40 -15.93 17.79
N ASN A 160 5.45 -16.48 16.57
CA ASN A 160 4.46 -16.17 15.54
C ASN A 160 3.05 -16.58 15.98
N TYR A 161 2.90 -17.76 16.60
CA TYR A 161 1.62 -18.21 17.14
C TYR A 161 1.12 -17.30 18.27
N ILE A 162 1.98 -16.98 19.24
CA ILE A 162 1.63 -16.12 20.40
C ILE A 162 1.18 -14.74 19.93
N LEU A 163 1.97 -14.05 19.09
CA LEU A 163 1.62 -12.72 18.58
C LEU A 163 0.33 -12.74 17.77
N SER A 164 0.15 -13.74 16.91
CA SER A 164 -1.06 -13.88 16.09
C SER A 164 -2.30 -14.11 16.95
N LYS A 165 -2.17 -14.87 18.04
CA LYS A 165 -3.25 -15.11 19.00
C LYS A 165 -3.60 -13.89 19.82
N MET A 166 -2.59 -13.20 20.36
CA MET A 166 -2.80 -11.93 21.06
C MET A 166 -3.52 -10.90 20.19
N TYR A 167 -3.13 -10.79 18.91
CA TYR A 167 -3.71 -9.84 17.97
C TYR A 167 -5.15 -10.18 17.53
N THR A 168 -5.41 -11.47 17.24
CA THR A 168 -6.71 -11.92 16.74
C THR A 168 -7.74 -12.00 17.86
N ASP A 169 -7.37 -12.63 18.99
CA ASP A 169 -8.29 -12.98 20.07
C ASP A 169 -8.31 -11.90 21.20
N ARG A 170 -7.51 -10.83 21.07
CA ARG A 170 -7.31 -9.80 22.12
C ARG A 170 -6.97 -10.40 23.49
N SER A 171 -6.17 -11.46 23.48
CA SER A 171 -5.73 -12.18 24.68
C SER A 171 -4.49 -11.55 25.30
N SER A 172 -4.28 -11.75 26.60
CA SER A 172 -3.01 -11.37 27.23
C SER A 172 -1.86 -12.26 26.73
N TYR A 173 -0.63 -11.77 26.87
CA TYR A 173 0.58 -12.56 26.57
C TYR A 173 0.59 -13.88 27.34
N LYS A 174 0.21 -13.84 28.63
CA LYS A 174 0.17 -15.00 29.50
C LYS A 174 -0.83 -16.06 29.02
N ASP A 175 -2.02 -15.64 28.58
CA ASP A 175 -3.05 -16.56 28.10
C ASP A 175 -2.63 -17.19 26.76
N ALA A 176 -2.09 -16.39 25.84
CA ALA A 176 -1.59 -16.86 24.56
C ALA A 176 -0.42 -17.84 24.71
N LEU A 177 0.51 -17.56 25.64
CA LEU A 177 1.60 -18.48 25.97
C LEU A 177 1.09 -19.78 26.59
N THR A 178 0.15 -19.70 27.53
CA THR A 178 -0.47 -20.90 28.15
C THR A 178 -1.11 -21.78 27.09
N LEU A 179 -1.88 -21.20 26.17
CA LEU A 179 -2.49 -21.93 25.06
C LEU A 179 -1.44 -22.55 24.13
N ALA A 180 -0.35 -21.83 23.85
CA ALA A 180 0.76 -22.36 23.05
C ALA A 180 1.42 -23.58 23.71
N GLN A 181 1.54 -23.59 25.04
CA GLN A 181 2.06 -24.73 25.80
C GLN A 181 1.09 -25.92 25.79
N GLU A 182 -0.21 -25.67 25.94
CA GLU A 182 -1.25 -26.72 25.93
C GLU A 182 -1.32 -27.48 24.61
N ILE A 183 -1.17 -26.78 23.48
CA ILE A 183 -1.19 -27.40 22.14
C ILE A 183 0.19 -27.87 21.67
N GLY A 184 1.23 -27.69 22.49
CA GLY A 184 2.58 -28.17 22.22
C GLY A 184 3.40 -27.34 21.21
N TYR A 185 3.06 -26.07 21.00
CA TYR A 185 3.91 -25.14 20.25
C TYR A 185 5.00 -24.50 21.10
N ALA A 186 4.78 -24.33 22.41
CA ALA A 186 5.77 -23.83 23.35
C ALA A 186 6.16 -24.90 24.36
N GLU A 187 7.43 -24.94 24.75
CA GLU A 187 7.89 -25.77 25.87
C GLU A 187 7.52 -25.12 27.23
N HIS A 188 7.71 -25.86 28.32
CA HIS A 188 7.45 -25.34 29.67
C HIS A 188 8.36 -24.14 29.98
N ASP A 189 9.62 -24.18 29.54
CA ASP A 189 10.52 -23.04 29.52
C ASP A 189 10.66 -22.53 28.07
N PRO A 190 9.90 -21.49 27.68
CA PRO A 190 9.88 -20.97 26.32
C PRO A 190 10.91 -19.86 26.10
N THR A 191 11.86 -19.66 27.02
CA THR A 191 12.76 -18.48 27.05
C THR A 191 13.49 -18.28 25.71
N ASP A 192 14.05 -19.34 25.15
CA ASP A 192 14.75 -19.29 23.87
C ASP A 192 13.85 -18.84 22.70
N ASP A 193 12.56 -19.15 22.75
CA ASP A 193 11.59 -18.72 21.75
C ASP A 193 11.18 -17.26 21.98
N VAL A 194 10.65 -16.95 23.17
CA VAL A 194 9.95 -15.68 23.44
C VAL A 194 10.90 -14.50 23.59
N GLU A 195 12.15 -14.74 23.98
CA GLU A 195 13.21 -13.72 24.00
C GLU A 195 13.95 -13.60 22.65
N GLY A 196 13.63 -14.48 21.69
CA GLY A 196 14.11 -14.40 20.30
C GLY A 196 15.43 -15.13 20.02
N TYR A 197 16.05 -15.80 21.01
CA TYR A 197 17.34 -16.47 20.84
C TYR A 197 17.33 -17.59 19.79
N ASP A 198 16.22 -18.33 19.63
CA ASP A 198 16.07 -19.32 18.57
C ASP A 198 16.04 -18.67 17.17
N ALA A 199 15.32 -17.54 17.02
CA ALA A 199 15.30 -16.78 15.78
C ALA A 199 16.67 -16.16 15.48
N LEU A 200 17.38 -15.68 16.51
CA LEU A 200 18.75 -15.15 16.42
C LEU A 200 19.72 -16.20 15.87
N ARG A 201 19.78 -17.40 16.46
CA ARG A 201 20.67 -18.47 15.99
C ARG A 201 20.41 -18.83 14.53
N LYS A 202 19.13 -18.91 14.14
CA LYS A 202 18.74 -19.18 12.74
C LYS A 202 19.17 -18.06 11.80
N LEU A 203 19.04 -16.80 12.21
CA LEU A 203 19.48 -15.64 11.44
C LEU A 203 21.00 -15.61 11.28
N VAL A 204 21.77 -15.89 12.35
CA VAL A 204 23.23 -16.00 12.30
C VAL A 204 23.66 -17.02 11.24
N ILE A 205 23.05 -18.21 11.25
CA ILE A 205 23.36 -19.27 10.27
C ILE A 205 23.05 -18.80 8.84
N LEU A 206 21.85 -18.24 8.61
CA LEU A 206 21.47 -17.72 7.30
C LEU A 206 22.41 -16.62 6.81
N SER A 207 22.72 -15.65 7.66
CA SER A 207 23.54 -14.50 7.30
C SER A 207 25.00 -14.90 7.04
N ASN A 208 25.58 -15.81 7.85
CA ASN A 208 26.93 -16.33 7.61
C ASN A 208 27.02 -17.08 6.27
N LEU A 209 25.99 -17.86 5.92
CA LEU A 209 25.92 -18.58 4.64
C LEU A 209 25.68 -17.61 3.46
N ALA A 210 24.78 -16.64 3.61
CA ALA A 210 24.39 -15.70 2.57
C ALA A 210 25.53 -14.73 2.21
N TYR A 211 26.16 -14.13 3.21
CA TYR A 211 27.15 -13.07 3.01
C TYR A 211 28.59 -13.60 3.05
N ARG A 212 28.78 -14.90 3.33
CA ARG A 212 30.09 -15.56 3.45
C ARG A 212 31.03 -14.83 4.41
N THR A 213 30.47 -14.31 5.49
CA THR A 213 31.18 -13.58 6.54
C THR A 213 30.99 -14.28 7.89
N ARG A 214 31.68 -13.78 8.92
CA ARG A 214 31.56 -14.23 10.30
C ARG A 214 30.76 -13.19 11.09
N ILE A 215 29.61 -13.64 11.58
CA ILE A 215 28.73 -12.96 12.52
C ILE A 215 28.53 -13.91 13.69
N GLU A 216 28.62 -13.37 14.89
CA GLU A 216 28.37 -14.09 16.13
C GLU A 216 27.01 -13.70 16.71
N GLU A 217 26.48 -14.53 17.60
CA GLU A 217 25.20 -14.23 18.27
C GLU A 217 25.26 -12.89 19.03
N ASP A 218 26.41 -12.59 19.65
CA ASP A 218 26.64 -11.37 20.44
C ASP A 218 26.70 -10.09 19.58
N ASP A 219 26.94 -10.22 18.26
CA ASP A 219 26.97 -9.08 17.35
C ASP A 219 25.56 -8.53 17.09
N ILE A 220 24.55 -9.41 17.07
CA ILE A 220 23.20 -9.09 16.59
C ILE A 220 22.28 -8.71 17.76
N PRO A 221 21.72 -7.48 17.78
CA PRO A 221 20.69 -7.09 18.74
C PRO A 221 19.47 -8.02 18.68
N CYS A 222 19.03 -8.51 19.84
CA CYS A 222 17.88 -9.40 19.98
C CYS A 222 16.88 -8.84 21.01
N ARG A 223 15.63 -8.63 20.61
CA ARG A 223 14.50 -8.25 21.46
C ARG A 223 13.36 -9.25 21.29
N GLY A 224 12.88 -9.77 22.41
CA GLY A 224 11.75 -10.69 22.46
C GLY A 224 10.38 -10.04 22.38
N ILE A 225 9.35 -10.85 22.60
CA ILE A 225 7.93 -10.46 22.60
C ILE A 225 7.31 -10.37 24.01
N SER A 226 8.05 -10.75 25.05
CA SER A 226 7.54 -10.93 26.42
C SER A 226 7.01 -9.65 27.08
N ASN A 227 7.48 -8.47 26.63
CA ASN A 227 7.03 -7.18 27.14
C ASN A 227 5.84 -6.58 26.36
N ILE A 228 5.36 -7.25 25.30
CA ILE A 228 4.20 -6.79 24.53
C ILE A 228 2.93 -7.12 25.32
N THR A 229 2.13 -6.10 25.59
CA THR A 229 0.92 -6.22 26.42
C THR A 229 -0.34 -6.38 25.57
N LYS A 230 -1.48 -6.61 26.24
CA LYS A 230 -2.78 -6.62 25.57
C LYS A 230 -3.14 -5.23 25.07
N GLU A 231 -2.85 -4.20 25.87
CA GLU A 231 -3.08 -2.80 25.52
C GLU A 231 -2.30 -2.41 24.26
N ASP A 232 -1.06 -2.89 24.13
CA ASP A 232 -0.27 -2.69 22.91
C ASP A 232 -0.98 -3.28 21.69
N MET A 233 -1.55 -4.48 21.81
CA MET A 233 -2.28 -5.13 20.72
C MET A 233 -3.53 -4.36 20.30
N ASP A 234 -4.24 -3.77 21.26
CA ASP A 234 -5.40 -2.93 20.98
C ASP A 234 -4.98 -1.66 20.21
N TYR A 235 -3.95 -0.94 20.67
CA TYR A 235 -3.44 0.24 19.94
C TYR A 235 -2.88 -0.09 18.55
N ILE A 236 -2.12 -1.19 18.43
CA ILE A 236 -1.55 -1.65 17.15
C ILE A 236 -2.67 -1.97 16.16
N LYS A 237 -3.76 -2.57 16.64
CA LYS A 237 -4.93 -2.90 15.80
C LYS A 237 -5.70 -1.65 15.36
N ASP A 238 -5.87 -0.68 16.25
CA ASP A 238 -6.50 0.60 15.91
C ASP A 238 -5.66 1.40 14.89
N LEU A 239 -4.35 1.14 14.83
CA LEU A 239 -3.44 1.70 13.82
C LEU A 239 -3.39 0.90 12.51
N HIS A 240 -4.21 -0.15 12.36
CA HIS A 240 -4.21 -1.05 11.20
C HIS A 240 -2.85 -1.69 10.92
N LEU A 241 -2.13 -2.03 12.00
CA LEU A 241 -0.83 -2.68 11.96
C LEU A 241 -0.91 -4.10 12.54
N ILE A 242 0.05 -4.94 12.18
CA ILE A 242 0.19 -6.32 12.66
C ILE A 242 1.59 -6.58 13.23
N PRO A 243 1.72 -7.17 14.42
CA PRO A 243 3.02 -7.43 15.03
C PRO A 243 3.58 -8.80 14.62
N LYS A 244 4.87 -8.85 14.25
CA LYS A 244 5.63 -10.09 13.99
C LYS A 244 7.03 -10.02 14.58
N LEU A 245 7.56 -11.14 15.06
CA LEU A 245 8.99 -11.24 15.41
C LEU A 245 9.78 -11.52 14.14
N ILE A 246 10.69 -10.62 13.78
CA ILE A 246 11.41 -10.65 12.51
C ILE A 246 12.90 -10.74 12.76
N GLY A 247 13.55 -11.67 12.08
CA GLY A 247 14.99 -11.64 11.84
C GLY A 247 15.26 -10.94 10.52
N ILE A 248 15.95 -9.81 10.58
CA ILE A 248 16.39 -9.04 9.40
C ILE A 248 17.90 -9.02 9.33
N SER A 249 18.45 -9.18 8.14
CA SER A 249 19.86 -8.88 7.88
C SER A 249 20.04 -8.30 6.49
N LEU A 250 20.89 -7.29 6.34
CA LEU A 250 21.09 -6.60 5.07
C LEU A 250 22.55 -6.17 4.87
N THR A 251 22.96 -6.11 3.61
CA THR A 251 24.28 -5.58 3.21
C THR A 251 24.26 -4.06 3.20
N THR A 252 25.31 -3.45 3.76
CA THR A 252 25.56 -2.01 3.71
C THR A 252 26.74 -1.73 2.78
N LYS A 253 27.14 -0.47 2.63
CA LYS A 253 28.35 -0.13 1.85
C LYS A 253 29.63 -0.69 2.47
N ASP A 254 29.65 -0.81 3.79
CA ASP A 254 30.86 -1.09 4.58
C ASP A 254 30.81 -2.47 5.27
N GLY A 255 29.77 -3.27 5.03
CA GLY A 255 29.63 -4.61 5.61
C GLY A 255 28.19 -5.08 5.66
N ILE A 256 27.79 -5.59 6.81
CA ILE A 256 26.45 -6.15 7.03
C ILE A 256 25.88 -5.68 8.36
N THR A 257 24.56 -5.61 8.46
CA THR A 257 23.86 -5.38 9.72
C THR A 257 22.74 -6.40 9.88
N ALA A 258 22.33 -6.66 11.12
CA ALA A 258 21.26 -7.60 11.41
C ALA A 258 20.57 -7.25 12.74
N SER A 259 19.31 -7.65 12.89
CA SER A 259 18.60 -7.61 14.16
C SER A 259 17.52 -8.68 14.23
N VAL A 260 17.17 -9.09 15.44
CA VAL A 260 15.96 -9.86 15.74
C VAL A 260 15.10 -9.03 16.68
N GLU A 261 13.94 -8.59 16.21
CA GLU A 261 13.05 -7.77 17.04
C GLU A 261 11.59 -7.86 16.58
N PRO A 262 10.62 -7.45 17.42
CA PRO A 262 9.26 -7.27 16.99
C PRO A 262 9.17 -6.08 16.02
N VAL A 263 8.46 -6.28 14.91
CA VAL A 263 8.23 -5.32 13.84
C VAL A 263 6.73 -5.28 13.52
N LEU A 264 6.20 -4.07 13.28
CA LEU A 264 4.82 -3.83 12.86
C LEU A 264 4.76 -3.71 11.33
N PHE A 265 3.85 -4.47 10.70
CA PHE A 265 3.58 -4.40 9.27
C PHE A 265 2.16 -3.91 9.00
N SER A 266 1.90 -3.43 7.78
CA SER A 266 0.53 -3.16 7.33
C SER A 266 -0.28 -4.46 7.28
N GLU A 267 -1.59 -4.37 7.53
CA GLU A 267 -2.53 -5.49 7.32
C GLU A 267 -2.49 -6.07 5.89
N GLN A 268 -2.08 -5.28 4.89
CA GLN A 268 -1.93 -5.71 3.50
C GLN A 268 -0.64 -6.51 3.24
N SER A 269 0.27 -6.55 4.21
CA SER A 269 1.55 -7.23 4.08
C SER A 269 1.38 -8.75 3.97
N ILE A 270 2.24 -9.40 3.19
CA ILE A 270 2.28 -10.86 3.09
C ILE A 270 2.54 -11.53 4.45
N TYR A 271 3.24 -10.85 5.37
CA TYR A 271 3.45 -11.35 6.73
C TYR A 271 2.14 -11.53 7.51
N ASN A 272 1.05 -10.85 7.12
CA ASN A 272 -0.28 -11.08 7.68
C ASN A 272 -0.82 -12.48 7.34
N THR A 273 -0.46 -13.03 6.18
CA THR A 273 -0.88 -14.38 5.78
C THR A 273 -0.11 -15.48 6.51
N VAL A 274 1.03 -15.14 7.12
CA VAL A 274 1.90 -16.09 7.83
C VAL A 274 1.40 -16.28 9.26
N GLN A 275 0.40 -17.14 9.38
CA GLN A 275 -0.30 -17.46 10.63
C GLN A 275 0.17 -18.80 11.22
N LEU A 276 -0.23 -19.04 12.47
CA LEU A 276 0.10 -20.25 13.24
C LEU A 276 1.61 -20.40 13.47
N SER A 277 2.13 -21.62 13.40
CA SER A 277 3.55 -21.96 13.57
C SER A 277 4.33 -22.00 12.25
N ASN A 278 3.78 -21.39 11.19
CA ASN A 278 4.47 -21.29 9.91
C ASN A 278 5.58 -20.23 9.95
N ASN A 279 6.64 -20.52 9.20
CA ASN A 279 7.76 -19.64 8.98
C ASN A 279 7.72 -19.09 7.54
N ILE A 280 8.34 -17.94 7.35
CA ILE A 280 8.65 -17.40 6.03
C ILE A 280 10.07 -16.85 6.03
N VAL A 281 10.81 -17.09 4.95
CA VAL A 281 12.12 -16.48 4.72
C VAL A 281 12.08 -15.79 3.37
N SER A 282 12.21 -14.46 3.38
CA SER A 282 12.39 -13.64 2.19
C SER A 282 13.88 -13.38 1.98
N ILE A 283 14.38 -13.64 0.77
CA ILE A 283 15.73 -13.34 0.33
C ILE A 283 15.64 -12.36 -0.85
N THR A 284 16.27 -11.20 -0.73
CA THR A 284 16.40 -10.24 -1.81
C THR A 284 17.80 -10.31 -2.41
N GLY A 285 17.90 -10.47 -3.72
CA GLY A 285 19.16 -10.43 -4.46
C GLY A 285 19.16 -9.37 -5.57
N ASN A 286 20.35 -8.93 -5.95
CA ASN A 286 20.54 -7.84 -6.92
C ASN A 286 19.95 -8.09 -8.32
N HIS A 287 19.89 -9.33 -8.80
CA HIS A 287 19.30 -9.66 -10.11
C HIS A 287 17.97 -10.42 -10.01
N VAL A 288 17.79 -11.21 -8.95
CA VAL A 288 16.61 -12.07 -8.78
C VAL A 288 15.42 -11.37 -8.11
N GLY A 289 15.62 -10.18 -7.53
CA GLY A 289 14.60 -9.52 -6.73
C GLY A 289 14.35 -10.27 -5.42
N GLU A 290 13.10 -10.25 -4.93
CA GLU A 290 12.70 -10.95 -3.70
C GLU A 290 12.17 -12.36 -4.00
N LEU A 291 12.75 -13.36 -3.34
CA LEU A 291 12.29 -14.75 -3.30
C LEU A 291 11.77 -15.09 -1.92
N GLN A 292 10.66 -15.79 -1.84
CA GLN A 292 9.99 -16.11 -0.57
C GLN A 292 9.79 -17.61 -0.42
N PHE A 293 10.18 -18.14 0.73
CA PHE A 293 10.04 -19.55 1.10
C PHE A 293 9.15 -19.67 2.32
N TYR A 294 8.01 -20.33 2.18
CA TYR A 294 6.95 -20.40 3.19
C TYR A 294 6.58 -21.85 3.52
N GLY A 295 6.34 -22.13 4.79
CA GLY A 295 5.83 -23.43 5.24
C GLY A 295 6.04 -23.68 6.73
N PRO A 296 5.83 -24.93 7.18
CA PRO A 296 5.93 -25.28 8.60
C PRO A 296 7.38 -25.19 9.11
N GLY A 297 7.58 -24.38 10.14
CA GLY A 297 8.90 -24.08 10.72
C GLY A 297 9.47 -25.14 11.67
N ALA A 298 8.66 -26.13 12.04
CA ALA A 298 9.02 -27.21 12.97
C ALA A 298 8.16 -28.46 12.72
N GLY A 299 8.53 -29.59 13.34
CA GLY A 299 7.76 -30.83 13.33
C GLY A 299 8.59 -32.08 13.01
N LYS A 300 8.08 -33.24 13.44
CA LYS A 300 8.75 -34.55 13.29
C LYS A 300 9.18 -34.84 11.84
N LEU A 301 8.22 -34.84 10.92
CA LEU A 301 8.47 -35.18 9.52
C LEU A 301 9.03 -34.01 8.72
N SER A 302 8.71 -32.76 9.07
CA SER A 302 9.23 -31.57 8.39
C SER A 302 10.74 -31.41 8.60
N THR A 303 11.22 -31.36 9.84
CA THR A 303 12.66 -31.28 10.13
C THR A 303 13.39 -32.57 9.75
N GLY A 304 12.77 -33.74 9.95
CA GLY A 304 13.32 -35.02 9.52
C GLY A 304 13.51 -35.09 7.99
N ASN A 305 12.61 -34.50 7.21
CA ASN A 305 12.73 -34.43 5.76
C ASN A 305 13.92 -33.56 5.32
N SER A 306 14.19 -32.45 5.98
CA SER A 306 15.37 -31.60 5.69
C SER A 306 16.68 -32.35 5.96
N MET A 307 16.77 -33.09 7.07
CA MET A 307 17.91 -33.98 7.35
C MET A 307 18.07 -35.07 6.28
N VAL A 308 16.98 -35.70 5.83
CA VAL A 308 17.04 -36.71 4.76
C VAL A 308 17.38 -36.09 3.41
N SER A 309 16.96 -34.86 3.14
CA SER A 309 17.38 -34.11 1.96
C SER A 309 18.90 -33.93 1.94
N ASP A 310 19.52 -33.58 3.07
CA ASP A 310 20.98 -33.49 3.20
C ASP A 310 21.67 -34.85 3.01
N ILE A 311 21.07 -35.93 3.52
CA ILE A 311 21.54 -37.30 3.25
C ILE A 311 21.51 -37.58 1.73
N VAL A 312 20.43 -37.24 1.04
CA VAL A 312 20.30 -37.46 -0.42
C VAL A 312 21.37 -36.69 -1.20
N ASP A 313 21.73 -35.48 -0.78
CA ASP A 313 22.81 -34.71 -1.41
C ASP A 313 24.16 -35.43 -1.29
N ILE A 314 24.46 -35.99 -0.11
CA ILE A 314 25.66 -36.82 0.10
C ILE A 314 25.64 -38.03 -0.83
N LEU A 315 24.51 -38.76 -0.86
CA LEU A 315 24.37 -39.96 -1.70
C LEU A 315 24.50 -39.66 -3.20
N SER A 316 24.05 -38.47 -3.62
CA SER A 316 24.08 -38.02 -5.01
C SER A 316 25.42 -37.38 -5.42
N GLY A 317 26.38 -37.26 -4.51
CA GLY A 317 27.68 -36.64 -4.77
C GLY A 317 27.62 -35.11 -4.92
N VAL A 318 26.59 -34.46 -4.37
CA VAL A 318 26.50 -33.00 -4.34
C VAL A 318 27.61 -32.46 -3.43
N GLN A 319 28.41 -31.53 -3.96
CA GLN A 319 29.52 -30.96 -3.22
C GLN A 319 29.02 -30.25 -1.94
N PRO A 320 29.68 -30.47 -0.79
CA PRO A 320 29.29 -29.82 0.45
C PRO A 320 29.59 -28.32 0.40
N ILE A 321 29.00 -27.58 1.32
CA ILE A 321 29.28 -26.16 1.51
C ILE A 321 30.77 -25.99 1.84
N ARG A 322 31.49 -25.20 1.03
CA ARG A 322 32.90 -24.84 1.26
C ARG A 322 32.99 -23.36 1.61
N LEU A 323 33.85 -23.02 2.57
CA LEU A 323 34.16 -21.64 2.92
C LEU A 323 35.12 -21.05 1.87
N HIS A 324 34.63 -20.73 0.68
CA HIS A 324 35.44 -20.00 -0.30
C HIS A 324 35.65 -18.55 0.18
N GLN A 325 36.92 -18.17 0.39
CA GLN A 325 37.44 -16.84 0.79
C GLN A 325 36.40 -15.91 1.43
N HIS A 326 36.45 -15.79 2.76
CA HIS A 326 35.73 -14.74 3.48
C HIS A 326 35.91 -13.41 2.76
N GLN A 327 34.81 -12.85 2.23
CA GLN A 327 34.83 -11.44 1.89
C GLN A 327 35.04 -10.68 3.20
N SER A 328 35.93 -9.69 3.19
CA SER A 328 36.24 -8.86 4.34
C SER A 328 35.09 -7.88 4.64
N MET A 329 33.88 -8.40 4.85
CA MET A 329 32.72 -7.63 5.32
C MET A 329 32.60 -7.84 6.82
N SER A 330 32.97 -6.84 7.61
CA SER A 330 32.73 -6.89 9.06
C SER A 330 31.26 -6.64 9.36
N TYR A 331 30.78 -7.20 10.46
CA TYR A 331 29.55 -6.73 11.07
C TYR A 331 29.67 -5.23 11.39
N GLN A 332 28.63 -4.48 11.02
CA GLN A 332 28.48 -3.07 11.30
C GLN A 332 27.36 -2.91 12.33
N SER A 333 27.37 -1.80 13.07
CA SER A 333 26.30 -1.46 14.01
C SER A 333 24.91 -1.53 13.33
N ASP A 334 23.86 -1.62 14.15
CA ASP A 334 22.47 -1.54 13.69
C ASP A 334 22.05 -0.10 13.31
N ASP A 335 22.97 0.86 13.23
CA ASP A 335 22.73 2.22 12.72
C ASP A 335 22.09 2.20 11.32
N TYR A 336 22.36 1.16 10.54
CA TYR A 336 21.86 0.98 9.18
C TYR A 336 20.45 0.38 9.12
N VAL A 337 19.91 -0.08 10.25
CA VAL A 337 18.49 -0.42 10.38
C VAL A 337 17.78 0.84 10.86
N SER A 338 16.96 1.43 9.99
CA SER A 338 16.15 2.61 10.31
C SER A 338 14.68 2.30 10.13
N GLY A 339 13.83 2.96 10.91
CA GLY A 339 12.39 2.90 10.72
C GLY A 339 11.65 3.85 11.65
N MET A 340 10.35 3.97 11.45
CA MET A 340 9.47 4.60 12.42
C MET A 340 9.31 3.67 13.63
N TYR A 341 9.07 4.20 14.81
CA TYR A 341 8.88 3.39 16.02
C TYR A 341 7.56 3.72 16.70
N TYR A 342 6.77 2.69 16.99
CA TYR A 342 5.73 2.74 18.00
C TYR A 342 6.42 2.71 19.38
N CYS A 343 6.11 3.68 20.24
CA CYS A 343 6.63 3.79 21.59
C CYS A 343 5.46 3.94 22.57
N ARG A 344 5.39 3.11 23.61
CA ARG A 344 4.39 3.25 24.69
C ARG A 344 5.10 3.51 26.01
N PHE A 345 4.56 4.44 26.79
CA PHE A 345 4.99 4.76 28.15
C PHE A 345 3.82 4.70 29.14
N ASN A 346 4.02 4.08 30.30
CA ASN A 346 3.03 4.03 31.37
C ASN A 346 3.06 5.31 32.22
N LEU A 347 1.99 6.10 32.18
CA LEU A 347 1.91 7.39 32.87
C LEU A 347 1.69 7.27 34.39
N ASN A 348 1.45 6.07 34.92
CA ASN A 348 1.51 5.84 36.37
C ASN A 348 2.96 5.84 36.90
N ASN A 349 3.94 5.67 36.01
CA ASN A 349 5.35 5.55 36.36
C ASN A 349 6.19 6.72 35.83
N TYR A 350 5.73 7.40 34.79
CA TYR A 350 6.42 8.51 34.15
C TYR A 350 5.50 9.72 34.02
N GLN A 351 6.07 10.93 34.09
CA GLN A 351 5.36 12.17 33.79
C GLN A 351 5.42 12.44 32.27
N GLU A 352 4.27 12.77 31.65
CA GLU A 352 4.18 13.06 30.21
C GLU A 352 5.20 14.13 29.78
N ASP A 353 5.22 15.27 30.46
CA ASP A 353 6.13 16.39 30.16
C ASP A 353 7.61 15.97 30.17
N GLN A 354 8.00 15.05 31.05
CA GLN A 354 9.39 14.57 31.10
C GLN A 354 9.74 13.66 29.92
N ILE A 355 8.77 12.89 29.42
CA ILE A 355 8.94 12.05 28.24
C ILE A 355 9.08 12.95 27.02
N LEU A 356 8.15 13.90 26.83
CA LEU A 356 8.15 14.81 25.69
C LEU A 356 9.42 15.67 25.65
N GLN A 357 9.84 16.24 26.79
CA GLN A 357 11.10 16.98 26.89
C GLN A 357 12.33 16.13 26.53
N LYS A 358 12.32 14.82 26.83
CA LYS A 358 13.41 13.93 26.42
C LYS A 358 13.42 13.72 24.91
N PHE A 359 12.27 13.50 24.28
CA PHE A 359 12.19 13.40 22.83
C PHE A 359 12.70 14.69 22.15
N ASP A 360 12.22 15.85 22.63
CA ASP A 360 12.63 17.17 22.12
C ASP A 360 14.14 17.40 22.29
N ALA A 361 14.70 17.08 23.47
CA ALA A 361 16.13 17.21 23.75
C ALA A 361 17.00 16.26 22.92
N SER A 362 16.48 15.09 22.55
CA SER A 362 17.14 14.13 21.67
C SER A 362 16.99 14.47 20.18
N GLY A 363 16.23 15.52 19.83
CA GLY A 363 15.98 15.91 18.44
C GLY A 363 15.17 14.88 17.66
N LEU A 364 14.48 13.97 18.34
CA LEU A 364 13.64 12.96 17.72
C LEU A 364 12.32 13.61 17.35
N THR A 365 11.91 13.44 16.09
CA THR A 365 10.58 13.89 15.64
C THR A 365 9.57 12.80 15.94
N TYR A 366 8.41 13.17 16.47
CA TYR A 366 7.39 12.22 16.91
C TYR A 366 5.99 12.83 16.87
N ASP A 367 4.99 11.96 16.83
CA ASP A 367 3.57 12.28 16.98
C ASP A 367 3.00 11.52 18.18
N VAL A 368 2.21 12.21 19.01
CA VAL A 368 1.45 11.57 20.09
C VAL A 368 0.14 11.04 19.52
N VAL A 369 -0.03 9.71 19.54
CA VAL A 369 -1.18 9.01 18.96
C VAL A 369 -2.28 8.80 19.98
N TYR A 370 -1.93 8.42 21.21
CA TYR A 370 -2.90 8.21 22.29
C TYR A 370 -2.43 8.87 23.59
N ARG A 371 -3.36 9.54 24.27
CA ARG A 371 -3.21 10.10 25.62
C ARG A 371 -4.28 9.55 26.55
N THR A 372 -3.92 8.57 27.38
CA THR A 372 -4.80 7.97 28.39
C THR A 372 -4.03 7.78 29.71
N ASN A 373 -4.13 6.62 30.36
CA ASN A 373 -3.16 6.20 31.38
C ASN A 373 -1.84 5.67 30.75
N GLN A 374 -1.80 5.56 29.42
CA GLN A 374 -0.62 5.33 28.61
C GLN A 374 -0.41 6.52 27.69
N LEU A 375 0.85 6.83 27.42
CA LEU A 375 1.27 7.73 26.34
C LEU A 375 1.80 6.87 25.19
N VAL A 376 1.13 6.92 24.04
CA VAL A 376 1.58 6.24 22.82
C VAL A 376 2.07 7.27 21.83
N ILE A 377 3.29 7.08 21.38
CA ILE A 377 4.00 7.94 20.46
C ILE A 377 4.42 7.12 19.25
N ILE A 378 4.36 7.71 18.06
CA ILE A 378 5.05 7.18 16.89
C ILE A 378 6.15 8.16 16.51
N THR A 379 7.35 7.67 16.23
CA THR A 379 8.49 8.50 15.78
C THR A 379 8.57 8.55 14.27
N ASP A 380 9.20 9.60 13.74
CA ASP A 380 9.72 9.58 12.37
C ASP A 380 10.79 8.49 12.19
N VAL A 381 11.32 8.35 10.99
CA VAL A 381 12.39 7.41 10.70
C VAL A 381 13.61 7.72 11.56
N VAL A 382 13.91 6.80 12.47
CA VAL A 382 15.04 6.88 13.42
C VAL A 382 15.91 5.64 13.22
N ALA A 383 17.22 5.79 13.37
CA ALA A 383 18.15 4.65 13.37
C ALA A 383 17.93 3.78 14.63
N ALA A 384 18.04 2.47 14.50
CA ALA A 384 17.73 1.53 15.57
C ALA A 384 18.61 1.71 16.80
N SER A 385 19.89 2.01 16.61
CA SER A 385 20.84 2.39 17.65
C SER A 385 20.38 3.61 18.45
N VAL A 386 20.00 4.70 17.76
CA VAL A 386 19.52 5.95 18.37
C VAL A 386 18.26 5.70 19.17
N MET A 387 17.32 4.92 18.62
CA MET A 387 16.10 4.55 19.35
C MET A 387 16.40 3.68 20.57
N ARG A 388 17.31 2.71 20.44
CA ARG A 388 17.72 1.82 21.52
C ARG A 388 18.41 2.59 22.66
N ASP A 389 19.32 3.48 22.33
CA ASP A 389 19.99 4.36 23.30
C ASP A 389 18.98 5.28 23.98
N PHE A 390 18.05 5.88 23.22
CA PHE A 390 16.97 6.69 23.77
C PHE A 390 16.09 5.88 24.74
N MET A 391 15.70 4.67 24.36
CA MET A 391 14.82 3.83 25.16
C MET A 391 15.52 3.20 26.38
N SER A 392 16.85 3.12 26.38
CA SER A 392 17.65 2.54 27.48
C SER A 392 17.48 3.25 28.83
N VAL A 393 17.07 4.52 28.83
CA VAL A 393 16.82 5.30 30.05
C VAL A 393 15.46 5.00 30.68
N PHE A 394 14.60 4.26 29.98
CA PHE A 394 13.29 3.84 30.46
C PHE A 394 13.31 2.36 30.85
N HIS A 395 12.54 2.00 31.87
CA HIS A 395 12.50 0.64 32.37
C HIS A 395 11.58 -0.20 31.47
N PRO A 396 12.03 -1.37 30.95
CA PRO A 396 11.31 -2.15 29.93
C PRO A 396 9.92 -2.65 30.37
N LYS A 397 9.69 -2.78 31.68
CA LYS A 397 8.37 -3.09 32.25
C LYS A 397 7.33 -1.97 32.03
N TYR A 398 7.76 -0.72 31.94
CA TYR A 398 6.88 0.46 31.92
C TYR A 398 6.97 1.25 30.62
N ALA A 399 7.92 0.93 29.75
CA ALA A 399 8.03 1.50 28.43
C ALA A 399 8.48 0.44 27.42
N ILE A 400 7.89 0.46 26.22
CA ILE A 400 8.30 -0.42 25.11
C ILE A 400 8.42 0.38 23.83
N TYR A 401 9.16 -0.18 22.87
CA TYR A 401 9.23 0.32 21.51
C TYR A 401 9.22 -0.84 20.52
N ILE A 402 8.56 -0.64 19.38
CA ILE A 402 8.42 -1.62 18.31
C ILE A 402 8.65 -0.90 16.98
N ARG A 403 9.57 -1.42 16.15
CA ARG A 403 9.84 -0.84 14.84
C ARG A 403 8.64 -1.04 13.93
N ILE A 404 8.34 -0.07 13.08
CA ILE A 404 7.33 -0.13 12.04
C ILE A 404 8.05 -0.30 10.71
N GLU A 405 7.63 -1.28 9.90
CA GLU A 405 8.21 -1.50 8.57
C GLU A 405 7.94 -0.31 7.65
N ASP A 406 8.89 0.01 6.78
CA ASP A 406 8.76 1.11 5.84
C ASP A 406 7.48 0.98 5.00
N GLY A 407 6.70 2.06 4.96
CA GLY A 407 5.43 2.10 4.24
C GLY A 407 4.26 1.38 4.94
N ALA A 408 4.49 0.71 6.08
CA ALA A 408 3.41 0.09 6.84
C ALA A 408 2.49 1.10 7.52
N TYR A 409 3.03 2.26 7.92
CA TYR A 409 2.30 3.34 8.54
C TYR A 409 2.59 4.65 7.79
N SER A 410 1.54 5.32 7.32
CA SER A 410 1.66 6.60 6.64
C SER A 410 1.08 7.71 7.49
N HIS A 411 1.93 8.36 8.28
CA HIS A 411 1.59 9.58 9.01
C HIS A 411 2.63 10.66 8.70
N THR A 412 2.24 11.93 8.77
CA THR A 412 3.16 13.06 8.60
C THR A 412 3.54 13.55 9.99
N PHE A 413 4.81 13.37 10.38
CA PHE A 413 5.27 13.84 11.68
C PHE A 413 5.26 15.34 11.72
N THR A 414 4.48 15.87 12.66
CA THR A 414 4.37 17.30 12.89
C THR A 414 4.88 17.57 14.28
N SER A 415 6.05 18.18 14.39
CA SER A 415 6.45 18.88 15.62
C SER A 415 5.35 19.91 15.92
N ASN A 416 4.44 19.55 16.85
CA ASN A 416 3.09 20.13 17.04
C ASN A 416 2.18 19.95 15.81
N PRO A 417 1.00 19.28 15.90
CA PRO A 417 0.11 19.13 14.75
C PRO A 417 -0.56 20.46 14.44
N ARG A 418 0.06 21.20 13.52
CA ARG A 418 -0.64 22.15 12.67
C ARG A 418 -1.17 21.38 11.49
N ASN A 419 -2.48 21.39 11.31
CA ASN A 419 -3.05 20.74 10.14
C ASN A 419 -2.64 21.51 8.89
N LEU A 420 -2.22 20.79 7.85
CA LEU A 420 -1.96 21.40 6.56
C LEU A 420 -3.26 21.48 5.78
N ILE A 421 -3.66 22.70 5.39
CA ILE A 421 -4.83 22.94 4.54
C ILE A 421 -4.35 23.49 3.19
N VAL A 422 -4.79 22.85 2.11
CA VAL A 422 -4.62 23.39 0.75
C VAL A 422 -5.88 24.12 0.37
N MET A 423 -5.77 25.40 0.03
CA MET A 423 -6.90 26.26 -0.34
C MET A 423 -6.78 26.65 -1.82
N LYS A 424 -7.75 26.27 -2.64
CA LYS A 424 -7.82 26.71 -4.04
C LYS A 424 -8.84 27.82 -4.22
N PHE A 425 -8.48 28.88 -4.92
CA PHE A 425 -9.39 29.96 -5.30
C PHE A 425 -9.56 30.03 -6.81
N GLY A 426 -10.82 30.00 -7.28
CA GLY A 426 -11.16 30.11 -8.70
C GLY A 426 -10.99 31.52 -9.28
N GLY A 427 -11.14 31.66 -10.60
CA GLY A 427 -10.91 32.94 -11.27
C GLY A 427 -11.88 34.05 -10.84
N THR A 428 -13.12 33.71 -10.48
CA THR A 428 -14.09 34.65 -9.89
C THR A 428 -13.66 35.11 -8.50
N SER A 429 -13.10 34.19 -7.69
CA SER A 429 -12.56 34.46 -6.36
C SER A 429 -11.42 35.47 -6.35
N VAL A 430 -10.64 35.56 -7.44
CA VAL A 430 -9.51 36.51 -7.57
C VAL A 430 -9.73 37.52 -8.70
N GLY A 431 -10.98 37.73 -9.13
CA GLY A 431 -11.31 38.55 -10.31
C GLY A 431 -11.07 40.05 -10.18
N SER A 432 -10.93 40.57 -8.95
CA SER A 432 -10.66 41.98 -8.66
C SER A 432 -9.63 42.12 -7.53
N LEU A 433 -9.01 43.29 -7.41
CA LEU A 433 -8.06 43.55 -6.32
C LEU A 433 -8.73 43.50 -4.94
N ASP A 434 -9.99 43.91 -4.84
CA ASP A 434 -10.75 43.80 -3.59
C ASP A 434 -11.06 42.34 -3.25
N ASN A 435 -11.37 41.51 -4.26
CA ASN A 435 -11.53 40.08 -4.06
C ASN A 435 -10.22 39.42 -3.59
N ILE A 436 -9.06 39.83 -4.13
CA ILE A 436 -7.75 39.33 -3.67
C ILE A 436 -7.51 39.66 -2.19
N LYS A 437 -7.85 40.88 -1.75
CA LYS A 437 -7.76 41.25 -0.32
C LYS A 437 -8.69 40.41 0.55
N HIS A 438 -9.90 40.15 0.09
CA HIS A 438 -10.86 39.28 0.78
C HIS A 438 -10.36 37.83 0.88
N VAL A 439 -9.78 37.30 -0.20
CA VAL A 439 -9.13 35.99 -0.22
C VAL A 439 -7.93 35.94 0.73
N ALA A 440 -7.10 36.98 0.76
CA ALA A 440 -5.99 37.10 1.70
C ALA A 440 -6.47 36.99 3.16
N GLN A 441 -7.56 37.67 3.52
CA GLN A 441 -8.14 37.58 4.86
C GLN A 441 -8.57 36.14 5.21
N LYS A 442 -9.25 35.43 4.31
CA LYS A 442 -9.63 34.03 4.54
C LYS A 442 -8.44 33.09 4.78
N ILE A 443 -7.34 33.32 4.05
CA ILE A 443 -6.09 32.57 4.22
C ILE A 443 -5.47 32.87 5.59
N ILE A 444 -5.46 34.15 5.99
CA ILE A 444 -4.99 34.59 7.31
C ILE A 444 -5.81 33.93 8.41
N ASP A 445 -7.14 33.97 8.32
CA ASP A 445 -8.04 33.38 9.31
C ASP A 445 -7.79 31.87 9.45
N THR A 446 -7.54 31.19 8.33
CA THR A 446 -7.20 29.76 8.31
C THR A 446 -5.85 29.49 8.99
N LYS A 447 -4.84 30.32 8.75
CA LYS A 447 -3.53 30.21 9.41
C LYS A 447 -3.61 30.51 10.91
N GLN A 448 -4.39 31.51 11.31
CA GLN A 448 -4.59 31.91 12.71
C GLN A 448 -5.28 30.82 13.54
N GLN A 449 -6.03 29.91 12.91
CA GLN A 449 -6.57 28.69 13.54
C GLN A 449 -5.48 27.64 13.85
N GLY A 450 -4.21 27.94 13.57
CA GLY A 450 -3.08 27.05 13.83
C GLY A 450 -2.78 26.10 12.66
N ASN A 451 -3.23 26.41 11.45
CA ASN A 451 -2.99 25.58 10.26
C ASN A 451 -1.78 26.09 9.48
N ASP A 452 -1.03 25.17 8.88
CA ASP A 452 -0.14 25.50 7.77
C ASP A 452 -0.96 25.59 6.48
N VAL A 453 -0.62 26.53 5.60
CA VAL A 453 -1.47 26.86 4.44
C VAL A 453 -0.69 26.89 3.14
N VAL A 454 -1.16 26.10 2.18
CA VAL A 454 -0.77 26.20 0.76
C VAL A 454 -1.95 26.72 -0.03
N VAL A 455 -1.71 27.73 -0.87
CA VAL A 455 -2.75 28.39 -1.65
C VAL A 455 -2.51 28.14 -3.14
N VAL A 456 -3.54 27.70 -3.85
CA VAL A 456 -3.54 27.56 -5.30
C VAL A 456 -4.51 28.57 -5.91
N VAL A 457 -4.07 29.37 -6.87
CA VAL A 457 -4.93 30.36 -7.53
C VAL A 457 -4.99 30.16 -9.04
N SER A 458 -6.18 30.38 -9.60
CA SER A 458 -6.40 30.51 -11.04
C SER A 458 -6.10 31.93 -11.53
N ALA A 459 -6.07 32.16 -12.85
CA ALA A 459 -6.00 33.50 -13.42
C ALA A 459 -7.21 34.37 -13.03
N MET A 460 -6.99 35.69 -12.93
CA MET A 460 -8.02 36.67 -12.54
C MET A 460 -9.17 36.74 -13.55
N GLY A 461 -10.41 36.52 -13.11
CA GLY A 461 -11.62 36.78 -13.90
C GLY A 461 -11.62 36.08 -15.26
N LYS A 462 -11.75 36.86 -16.33
CA LYS A 462 -11.77 36.36 -17.73
C LYS A 462 -10.41 36.39 -18.41
N ARG A 463 -9.31 36.52 -17.66
CA ARG A 463 -8.00 36.80 -18.25
C ARG A 463 -7.50 35.67 -19.15
N THR A 464 -7.78 34.42 -18.83
CA THR A 464 -7.46 33.28 -19.68
C THR A 464 -8.14 33.39 -21.05
N ASP A 465 -9.42 33.77 -21.09
CA ASP A 465 -10.17 33.97 -22.33
C ASP A 465 -9.56 35.11 -23.16
N GLU A 466 -9.21 36.22 -22.51
CA GLU A 466 -8.55 37.36 -23.18
C GLU A 466 -7.20 36.95 -23.80
N LEU A 467 -6.40 36.13 -23.10
CA LEU A 467 -5.12 35.62 -23.62
C LEU A 467 -5.34 34.71 -24.84
N VAL A 468 -6.35 33.83 -24.80
CA VAL A 468 -6.73 33.00 -25.95
C VAL A 468 -7.17 33.87 -27.13
N GLU A 469 -8.02 34.87 -26.92
CA GLU A 469 -8.45 35.80 -27.96
C GLU A 469 -7.28 36.58 -28.56
N MET A 470 -6.32 37.01 -27.74
CA MET A 470 -5.11 37.68 -28.20
C MET A 470 -4.26 36.77 -29.11
N ALA A 471 -4.06 35.51 -28.73
CA ALA A 471 -3.34 34.54 -29.55
C ALA A 471 -4.06 34.29 -30.88
N GLN A 472 -5.38 34.17 -30.87
CA GLN A 472 -6.21 33.95 -32.05
C GLN A 472 -6.19 35.14 -33.03
N LYS A 473 -6.02 36.37 -32.53
CA LYS A 473 -5.83 37.56 -33.37
C LYS A 473 -4.50 37.55 -34.14
N ILE A 474 -3.47 36.86 -33.62
CA ILE A 474 -2.16 36.74 -34.26
C ILE A 474 -2.10 35.51 -35.18
N SER A 475 -2.58 34.36 -34.70
CA SER A 475 -2.57 33.11 -35.45
C SER A 475 -3.93 32.43 -35.41
N ARG A 476 -4.44 32.00 -36.56
CA ARG A 476 -5.68 31.20 -36.64
C ARG A 476 -5.55 29.85 -35.94
N ILE A 477 -4.33 29.30 -35.91
CA ILE A 477 -4.01 28.02 -35.26
C ILE A 477 -2.71 28.25 -34.46
N PRO A 478 -2.78 28.83 -33.26
CA PRO A 478 -1.60 29.01 -32.41
C PRO A 478 -0.94 27.66 -32.09
N GLN A 479 0.39 27.61 -32.05
CA GLN A 479 1.08 26.40 -31.62
C GLN A 479 0.81 26.16 -30.13
N LYS A 480 0.47 24.92 -29.77
CA LYS A 480 0.05 24.55 -28.40
C LYS A 480 1.12 24.86 -27.34
N ARG A 481 2.39 24.59 -27.63
CA ARG A 481 3.51 24.92 -26.73
C ARG A 481 3.56 26.41 -26.37
N GLU A 482 3.44 27.28 -27.37
CA GLU A 482 3.46 28.74 -27.15
C GLU A 482 2.17 29.23 -26.47
N MET A 483 1.05 28.54 -26.70
CA MET A 483 -0.20 28.80 -25.99
C MET A 483 -0.02 28.50 -24.49
N ASP A 484 0.57 27.37 -24.12
CA ASP A 484 0.80 27.03 -22.71
C ASP A 484 1.67 28.06 -21.99
N LEU A 485 2.74 28.52 -22.66
CA LEU A 485 3.59 29.61 -22.16
C LEU A 485 2.79 30.91 -21.95
N LEU A 486 1.94 31.27 -22.90
CA LEU A 486 1.10 32.48 -22.81
C LEU A 486 0.08 32.37 -21.67
N LEU A 487 -0.66 31.26 -21.61
CA LEU A 487 -1.74 31.09 -20.62
C LEU A 487 -1.21 31.07 -19.20
N ALA A 488 -0.04 30.44 -18.96
CA ALA A 488 0.59 30.39 -17.64
C ALA A 488 0.84 31.78 -17.02
N THR A 489 0.95 32.84 -17.83
CA THR A 489 1.15 34.21 -17.35
C THR A 489 -0.02 34.73 -16.51
N GLY A 490 -1.25 34.25 -16.76
CA GLY A 490 -2.45 34.67 -16.02
C GLY A 490 -2.39 34.30 -14.55
N GLU A 491 -2.04 33.05 -14.23
CA GLU A 491 -1.87 32.58 -12.86
C GLU A 491 -0.63 33.20 -12.20
N GLN A 492 0.45 33.44 -12.95
CA GLN A 492 1.66 34.10 -12.42
C GLN A 492 1.36 35.51 -11.88
N MET A 493 0.49 36.26 -12.56
CA MET A 493 0.04 37.56 -12.03
C MET A 493 -0.75 37.39 -10.72
N SER A 494 -1.61 36.38 -10.65
CA SER A 494 -2.53 36.17 -9.53
C SER A 494 -1.78 35.77 -8.25
N ILE A 495 -0.81 34.86 -8.34
CA ILE A 495 0.01 34.47 -7.19
C ILE A 495 0.81 35.66 -6.63
N SER A 496 1.32 36.51 -7.53
CA SER A 496 2.17 37.63 -7.14
C SER A 496 1.37 38.68 -6.37
N LEU A 497 0.19 39.06 -6.90
CA LEU A 497 -0.70 40.02 -6.26
C LEU A 497 -1.22 39.51 -4.91
N LEU A 498 -1.60 38.22 -4.83
CA LEU A 498 -2.08 37.64 -3.58
C LEU A 498 -0.97 37.57 -2.51
N THR A 499 0.25 37.18 -2.90
CA THR A 499 1.39 37.18 -1.97
C THR A 499 1.71 38.58 -1.47
N MET A 500 1.66 39.62 -2.31
CA MET A 500 1.83 41.00 -1.86
C MET A 500 0.74 41.42 -0.86
N ALA A 501 -0.52 41.04 -1.10
CA ALA A 501 -1.62 41.34 -0.18
C ALA A 501 -1.44 40.66 1.19
N LEU A 502 -0.98 39.41 1.22
CA LEU A 502 -0.65 38.69 2.47
C LEU A 502 0.52 39.34 3.22
N GLN A 503 1.56 39.75 2.50
CA GLN A 503 2.73 40.42 3.09
C GLN A 503 2.36 41.79 3.67
N GLU A 504 1.54 42.58 2.96
CA GLU A 504 1.03 43.87 3.44
C GLU A 504 0.18 43.69 4.72
N ALA A 505 -0.55 42.58 4.84
CA ALA A 505 -1.30 42.22 6.04
C ALA A 505 -0.41 41.70 7.20
N GLY A 506 0.91 41.65 7.02
CA GLY A 506 1.87 41.26 8.05
C GLY A 506 2.19 39.76 8.10
N GLU A 507 1.70 38.96 7.16
CA GLU A 507 2.01 37.53 7.10
C GLU A 507 3.29 37.23 6.34
N GLU A 508 4.04 36.24 6.83
CA GLU A 508 5.11 35.64 6.03
C GLU A 508 4.50 34.76 4.92
N ALA A 509 4.57 35.24 3.68
CA ALA A 509 4.07 34.55 2.50
C ALA A 509 5.09 34.56 1.35
N ILE A 510 5.06 33.51 0.52
CA ILE A 510 5.94 33.34 -0.64
C ILE A 510 5.17 32.81 -1.85
N ALA A 511 5.35 33.45 -3.01
CA ALA A 511 4.90 32.93 -4.29
C ALA A 511 5.96 32.00 -4.89
N LEU A 512 5.56 30.85 -5.40
CA LEU A 512 6.44 29.93 -6.14
C LEU A 512 5.94 29.80 -7.58
N SER A 513 6.80 30.06 -8.57
CA SER A 513 6.46 29.84 -9.98
C SER A 513 6.38 28.35 -10.32
N SER A 514 5.86 28.01 -11.51
CA SER A 514 5.80 26.61 -11.99
C SER A 514 7.15 25.87 -11.85
N THR A 515 8.25 26.53 -12.18
CA THR A 515 9.62 25.98 -12.05
C THR A 515 10.05 25.68 -10.62
N GLN A 516 9.46 26.36 -9.64
CA GLN A 516 9.79 26.20 -8.22
C GLN A 516 8.86 25.22 -7.50
N THR A 517 7.69 24.93 -8.08
CA THR A 517 6.67 24.05 -7.46
C THR A 517 7.03 22.57 -7.53
N GLY A 518 7.83 22.18 -8.53
CA GLY A 518 8.20 20.78 -8.77
C GLY A 518 7.08 19.93 -9.37
N ILE A 519 6.05 20.53 -9.96
CA ILE A 519 4.99 19.80 -10.68
C ILE A 519 5.53 19.37 -12.06
N ILE A 520 5.73 18.07 -12.24
CA ILE A 520 6.24 17.46 -13.48
C ILE A 520 5.08 16.85 -14.26
N THR A 521 5.01 17.16 -15.54
CA THR A 521 3.95 16.78 -16.48
C THR A 521 4.49 16.05 -17.72
N ASP A 522 3.60 15.43 -18.49
CA ASP A 522 3.89 14.99 -19.87
C ASP A 522 3.94 16.18 -20.85
N ASP A 523 4.29 15.91 -22.11
CA ASP A 523 4.44 16.90 -23.18
C ASP A 523 3.16 17.10 -24.02
N ILE A 524 2.00 16.72 -23.48
CA ILE A 524 0.69 16.93 -24.12
C ILE A 524 0.21 18.36 -23.83
N TYR A 525 0.74 19.34 -24.56
CA TYR A 525 0.38 20.75 -24.38
C TYR A 525 -1.14 21.02 -24.48
N ASN A 526 -1.61 22.01 -23.71
CA ASN A 526 -3.02 22.37 -23.48
C ASN A 526 -3.86 21.36 -22.67
N ASP A 527 -3.37 20.15 -22.40
CA ASP A 527 -4.11 19.10 -21.67
C ASP A 527 -3.17 18.14 -20.92
N ALA A 528 -2.07 18.66 -20.38
CA ALA A 528 -0.99 17.86 -19.84
C ALA A 528 -1.42 17.08 -18.59
N ARG A 529 -0.78 15.93 -18.33
CA ARG A 529 -1.01 15.10 -17.14
C ARG A 529 0.13 15.23 -16.13
N ILE A 530 -0.22 15.38 -14.86
CA ILE A 530 0.76 15.40 -13.76
C ILE A 530 1.31 13.98 -13.62
N ILE A 531 2.62 13.82 -13.86
CA ILE A 531 3.35 12.56 -13.69
C ILE A 531 3.81 12.43 -12.23
N LYS A 532 4.36 13.51 -11.67
CA LYS A 532 4.92 13.54 -10.32
C LYS A 532 4.97 14.96 -9.78
N VAL A 533 4.91 15.11 -8.46
CA VAL A 533 5.20 16.37 -7.77
C VAL A 533 6.41 16.19 -6.87
N ASN A 534 7.47 16.97 -7.11
CA ASN A 534 8.63 17.06 -6.22
C ASN A 534 8.48 18.25 -5.26
N ALA A 535 7.78 18.02 -4.15
CA ALA A 535 7.42 19.05 -3.20
C ALA A 535 8.56 19.50 -2.25
N LYS A 536 9.84 19.26 -2.56
CA LYS A 536 10.97 19.61 -1.68
C LYS A 536 10.97 21.09 -1.28
N ARG A 537 10.77 21.97 -2.27
CA ARG A 537 10.75 23.42 -2.05
C ARG A 537 9.54 23.86 -1.22
N LEU A 538 8.36 23.30 -1.49
CA LEU A 538 7.13 23.58 -0.74
C LEU A 538 7.29 23.19 0.73
N LYS A 539 7.74 21.96 1.00
CA LYS A 539 7.95 21.46 2.36
C LYS A 539 8.94 22.32 3.15
N GLN A 540 10.01 22.80 2.49
CA GLN A 540 10.97 23.70 3.12
C GLN A 540 10.34 25.03 3.54
N GLU A 541 9.49 25.64 2.71
CA GLU A 541 8.86 26.92 3.06
C GLU A 541 7.74 26.76 4.10
N LEU A 542 7.01 25.64 4.07
CA LEU A 542 6.05 25.29 5.12
C LEU A 542 6.74 25.08 6.47
N ALA A 543 7.91 24.41 6.49
CA ALA A 543 8.71 24.26 7.71
C ALA A 543 9.22 25.62 8.27
N ASN A 544 9.31 26.64 7.42
CA ASN A 544 9.59 28.02 7.83
C ASN A 544 8.31 28.80 8.20
N HIS A 545 7.17 28.12 8.37
CA HIS A 545 5.87 28.70 8.73
C HIS A 545 5.32 29.78 7.78
N LYS A 546 5.71 29.72 6.50
CA LYS A 546 5.21 30.64 5.48
C LYS A 546 3.93 30.13 4.83
N ILE A 547 3.08 31.06 4.41
CA ILE A 547 1.99 30.80 3.47
C ILE A 547 2.61 30.61 2.09
N VAL A 548 2.43 29.44 1.48
CA VAL A 548 2.99 29.14 0.16
C VAL A 548 1.91 29.32 -0.90
N VAL A 549 2.09 30.28 -1.81
CA VAL A 549 1.15 30.61 -2.89
C VAL A 549 1.68 30.09 -4.22
N ILE A 550 0.87 29.32 -4.94
CA ILE A 550 1.26 28.53 -6.10
C ILE A 550 0.28 28.76 -7.26
N PRO A 551 0.77 28.84 -8.51
CA PRO A 551 -0.11 28.95 -9.65
C PRO A 551 -0.77 27.60 -9.91
N GLY A 552 -2.09 27.59 -10.06
CA GLY A 552 -2.79 26.41 -10.56
C GLY A 552 -2.56 26.18 -12.04
N PHE A 553 -3.13 25.12 -12.60
CA PHE A 553 -3.27 24.89 -14.04
C PHE A 553 -1.97 24.63 -14.83
N GLN A 554 -0.79 24.84 -14.24
CA GLN A 554 0.50 24.73 -14.94
C GLN A 554 1.45 23.72 -14.31
N GLY A 555 2.37 23.21 -15.13
CA GLY A 555 3.45 22.27 -14.75
C GLY A 555 4.64 22.39 -15.71
N LEU A 556 5.60 21.48 -15.56
CA LEU A 556 6.79 21.39 -16.41
C LEU A 556 7.02 20.00 -16.98
N THR A 557 7.39 19.95 -18.25
CA THR A 557 7.99 18.74 -18.83
C THR A 557 9.35 18.44 -18.19
N THR A 558 9.89 17.24 -18.44
CA THR A 558 11.26 16.87 -18.04
C THR A 558 12.33 17.70 -18.75
N THR A 559 12.00 18.35 -19.87
CA THR A 559 12.84 19.31 -20.60
C THR A 559 12.67 20.76 -20.15
N LEU A 560 11.87 20.99 -19.09
CA LEU A 560 11.58 22.30 -18.50
C LEU A 560 10.71 23.24 -19.36
N ASP A 561 9.98 22.70 -20.33
CA ASP A 561 8.93 23.46 -21.02
C ASP A 561 7.70 23.59 -20.12
N ILE A 562 7.07 24.77 -20.16
CA ILE A 562 5.80 25.01 -19.47
C ILE A 562 4.68 24.28 -20.20
N THR A 563 3.83 23.61 -19.42
CA THR A 563 2.62 22.95 -19.91
C THR A 563 1.41 23.40 -19.11
N THR A 564 0.23 23.35 -19.71
CA THR A 564 -1.03 23.56 -19.00
C THR A 564 -1.86 22.29 -18.91
N LEU A 565 -2.62 22.16 -17.83
CA LEU A 565 -3.34 20.93 -17.42
C LEU A 565 -4.76 20.82 -18.02
N GLY A 566 -5.16 21.76 -18.88
CA GLY A 566 -6.51 21.81 -19.43
C GLY A 566 -7.59 22.27 -18.44
N ARG A 567 -8.85 21.95 -18.74
CA ARG A 567 -10.00 22.36 -17.91
C ARG A 567 -9.92 21.73 -16.52
N GLY A 568 -10.31 22.51 -15.50
CA GLY A 568 -10.17 22.07 -14.10
C GLY A 568 -8.72 21.90 -13.63
N GLY A 569 -7.75 22.45 -14.39
CA GLY A 569 -6.33 22.30 -14.09
C GLY A 569 -5.95 22.83 -12.71
N SER A 570 -6.50 23.97 -12.27
CA SER A 570 -6.21 24.51 -10.93
C SER A 570 -6.77 23.63 -9.81
N ASP A 571 -7.96 23.04 -9.99
CA ASP A 571 -8.52 22.08 -9.01
C ASP A 571 -7.65 20.83 -8.95
N THR A 572 -7.25 20.31 -10.11
CA THR A 572 -6.35 19.17 -10.23
C THR A 572 -4.99 19.44 -9.56
N THR A 573 -4.42 20.64 -9.73
CA THR A 573 -3.20 21.07 -9.05
C THR A 573 -3.38 21.04 -7.53
N ALA A 574 -4.47 21.60 -7.01
CA ALA A 574 -4.73 21.66 -5.58
C ALA A 574 -4.89 20.26 -4.96
N VAL A 575 -5.63 19.37 -5.62
CA VAL A 575 -5.80 17.98 -5.17
C VAL A 575 -4.48 17.22 -5.23
N ALA A 576 -3.69 17.39 -6.30
CA ALA A 576 -2.39 16.74 -6.44
C ALA A 576 -1.41 17.17 -5.33
N LEU A 577 -1.36 18.46 -5.02
CA LEU A 577 -0.57 18.99 -3.92
C LEU A 577 -1.05 18.46 -2.57
N SER A 578 -2.36 18.40 -2.36
CA SER A 578 -2.95 17.85 -1.13
C SER A 578 -2.55 16.40 -0.92
N ALA A 579 -2.60 15.58 -1.97
CA ALA A 579 -2.15 14.17 -1.91
C ALA A 579 -0.67 14.05 -1.57
N VAL A 580 0.19 14.84 -2.22
CA VAL A 580 1.66 14.75 -2.08
C VAL A 580 2.15 15.31 -0.75
N LEU A 581 1.49 16.36 -0.26
CA LEU A 581 1.80 16.99 1.02
C LEU A 581 1.05 16.34 2.19
N ARG A 582 0.15 15.38 1.94
CA ARG A 582 -0.72 14.74 2.94
C ARG A 582 -1.49 15.79 3.76
N ALA A 583 -2.12 16.72 3.05
CA ALA A 583 -2.95 17.74 3.66
C ALA A 583 -4.18 17.10 4.34
N GLU A 584 -4.65 17.70 5.45
CA GLU A 584 -5.84 17.25 6.17
C GLU A 584 -7.08 17.32 5.25
N ARG A 585 -7.16 18.39 4.46
CA ARG A 585 -8.19 18.58 3.43
C ARG A 585 -7.76 19.59 2.38
N CYS A 586 -8.45 19.53 1.25
CA CYS A 586 -8.38 20.51 0.18
C CYS A 586 -9.68 21.32 0.12
N ASP A 587 -9.63 22.61 0.43
CA ASP A 587 -10.77 23.51 0.36
C ASP A 587 -10.78 24.19 -1.03
N ILE A 588 -11.85 23.95 -1.79
CA ILE A 588 -12.07 24.49 -3.14
C ILE A 588 -13.08 25.63 -3.05
N TYR A 589 -12.57 26.86 -3.15
CA TYR A 589 -13.36 28.07 -3.11
C TYR A 589 -13.82 28.48 -4.51
N THR A 590 -15.14 28.63 -4.64
CA THR A 590 -15.82 29.04 -5.88
C THR A 590 -16.92 30.07 -5.57
N ASP A 591 -17.79 30.34 -6.52
CA ASP A 591 -18.97 31.21 -6.43
C ASP A 591 -20.19 30.54 -5.77
N VAL A 592 -20.28 29.21 -5.78
CA VAL A 592 -21.35 28.45 -5.10
C VAL A 592 -21.00 28.06 -3.65
N GLU A 593 -22.02 27.92 -2.81
CA GLU A 593 -21.86 27.53 -1.39
C GLU A 593 -21.50 26.06 -1.17
N GLY A 594 -21.70 25.21 -2.17
CA GLY A 594 -21.50 23.77 -2.06
C GLY A 594 -22.20 23.03 -3.21
N VAL A 595 -22.37 21.73 -3.05
CA VAL A 595 -23.11 20.87 -3.99
C VAL A 595 -24.56 20.81 -3.56
N TYR A 596 -25.48 21.03 -4.49
CA TYR A 596 -26.92 21.04 -4.22
C TYR A 596 -27.61 19.79 -4.77
N THR A 597 -28.81 19.49 -4.25
CA THR A 597 -29.66 18.39 -4.73
C THR A 597 -30.18 18.58 -6.16
N ALA A 598 -30.25 19.83 -6.63
CA ALA A 598 -30.50 20.22 -8.01
C ALA A 598 -29.92 21.62 -8.24
N ASP A 599 -29.91 22.11 -9.49
CA ASP A 599 -29.50 23.49 -9.77
C ASP A 599 -30.47 24.48 -9.07
N PRO A 600 -30.00 25.29 -8.10
CA PRO A 600 -30.88 26.19 -7.34
C PRO A 600 -31.46 27.33 -8.19
N ARG A 601 -30.93 27.55 -9.41
CA ARG A 601 -31.49 28.52 -10.38
C ARG A 601 -32.77 28.00 -11.03
N ILE A 602 -32.96 26.68 -11.07
CA ILE A 602 -34.14 26.00 -11.66
C ILE A 602 -35.08 25.52 -10.57
N VAL A 603 -34.54 24.97 -9.47
CA VAL A 603 -35.31 24.40 -8.35
C VAL A 603 -35.06 25.24 -7.10
N SER A 604 -36.02 26.06 -6.71
CA SER A 604 -35.88 26.95 -5.54
C SER A 604 -35.85 26.20 -4.21
N SER A 605 -36.36 24.97 -4.15
CA SER A 605 -36.31 24.07 -2.99
C SER A 605 -35.02 23.25 -2.91
N ALA A 606 -34.05 23.45 -3.82
CA ALA A 606 -32.79 22.73 -3.80
C ALA A 606 -32.03 22.97 -2.50
N LYS A 607 -31.52 21.91 -1.89
CA LYS A 607 -30.76 21.95 -0.65
C LYS A 607 -29.30 21.64 -0.89
N ARG A 608 -28.42 22.33 -0.18
CA ARG A 608 -26.99 22.03 -0.16
C ARG A 608 -26.77 20.74 0.63
N TRP A 609 -25.97 19.83 0.09
CA TRP A 609 -25.47 18.68 0.82
C TRP A 609 -24.41 19.09 1.82
N ASP A 610 -24.47 18.56 3.04
CA ASP A 610 -23.34 18.68 3.97
C ASP A 610 -22.20 17.72 3.58
N GLU A 611 -22.55 16.52 3.11
CA GLU A 611 -21.60 15.49 2.68
C GLU A 611 -22.08 14.75 1.43
N ILE A 612 -21.15 14.42 0.54
CA ILE A 612 -21.38 13.61 -0.67
C ILE A 612 -20.17 12.69 -0.92
N SER A 613 -20.39 11.50 -1.49
CA SER A 613 -19.28 10.60 -1.80
C SER A 613 -18.49 11.04 -3.04
N TYR A 614 -17.25 10.55 -3.19
CA TYR A 614 -16.49 10.77 -4.43
C TYR A 614 -17.23 10.26 -5.67
N ASP A 615 -17.88 9.10 -5.59
CA ASP A 615 -18.59 8.50 -6.74
C ASP A 615 -19.85 9.27 -7.12
N GLU A 616 -20.65 9.68 -6.15
CA GLU A 616 -21.83 10.51 -6.40
C GLU A 616 -21.42 11.87 -7.01
N MET A 617 -20.37 12.50 -6.47
CA MET A 617 -19.87 13.76 -7.00
C MET A 617 -19.28 13.59 -8.41
N LEU A 618 -18.55 12.51 -8.65
CA LEU A 618 -17.97 12.21 -9.96
C LEU A 618 -19.04 12.03 -11.03
N GLU A 619 -20.13 11.31 -10.73
CA GLU A 619 -21.26 11.19 -11.64
C GLU A 619 -21.97 12.52 -11.85
N LEU A 620 -22.24 13.29 -10.80
CA LEU A 620 -22.87 14.61 -10.94
C LEU A 620 -22.04 15.53 -11.86
N SER A 621 -20.72 15.57 -11.68
CA SER A 621 -19.81 16.35 -12.52
C SER A 621 -19.83 15.93 -13.99
N HIS A 622 -19.94 14.63 -14.30
CA HIS A 622 -20.06 14.15 -15.68
C HIS A 622 -21.40 14.51 -16.33
N LEU A 623 -22.42 14.78 -15.53
CA LEU A 623 -23.80 15.00 -15.97
C LEU A 623 -24.21 16.48 -15.95
N GLY A 624 -23.23 17.39 -15.99
CA GLY A 624 -23.46 18.82 -16.13
C GLY A 624 -23.49 19.60 -14.81
N ALA A 625 -23.25 18.97 -13.65
CA ALA A 625 -23.06 19.71 -12.40
C ALA A 625 -21.71 20.45 -12.44
N GLY A 626 -21.71 21.68 -12.97
CA GLY A 626 -20.52 22.49 -13.28
C GLY A 626 -19.72 23.02 -12.08
N VAL A 627 -19.75 22.34 -10.94
CA VAL A 627 -19.11 22.80 -9.68
C VAL A 627 -17.63 22.39 -9.61
N MET A 628 -17.29 21.19 -10.06
CA MET A 628 -15.92 20.66 -10.00
C MET A 628 -15.63 19.75 -11.18
N HIS A 629 -14.40 19.78 -11.69
CA HIS A 629 -14.02 18.97 -12.83
C HIS A 629 -13.78 17.49 -12.44
N PRO A 630 -14.31 16.50 -13.20
CA PRO A 630 -14.20 15.07 -12.89
C PRO A 630 -12.79 14.60 -12.54
N ARG A 631 -11.80 15.01 -13.34
CA ARG A 631 -10.39 14.68 -13.16
C ARG A 631 -9.83 14.99 -11.75
N SER A 632 -10.30 16.07 -11.13
CA SER A 632 -9.87 16.43 -9.78
C SER A 632 -10.50 15.53 -8.71
N ILE A 633 -11.74 15.10 -8.92
CA ILE A 633 -12.47 14.18 -8.04
C ILE A 633 -11.87 12.76 -8.14
N GLU A 634 -11.54 12.30 -9.34
CA GLU A 634 -10.85 11.02 -9.55
C GLU A 634 -9.51 10.97 -8.82
N LEU A 635 -8.75 12.07 -8.89
CA LEU A 635 -7.48 12.19 -8.19
C LEU A 635 -7.68 12.18 -6.66
N ALA A 636 -8.71 12.88 -6.18
CA ALA A 636 -9.05 12.92 -4.77
C ALA A 636 -9.45 11.53 -4.27
N LYS A 637 -10.30 10.81 -5.00
CA LYS A 637 -10.67 9.41 -4.71
C LYS A 637 -9.44 8.51 -4.64
N LYS A 638 -8.59 8.55 -5.68
CA LYS A 638 -7.41 7.70 -5.80
C LYS A 638 -6.44 7.83 -4.63
N TYR A 639 -6.29 9.06 -4.11
CA TYR A 639 -5.36 9.36 -3.02
C TYR A 639 -6.06 9.65 -1.68
N ASN A 640 -7.37 9.36 -1.58
CA ASN A 640 -8.24 9.63 -0.44
C ASN A 640 -8.09 11.06 0.14
N VAL A 641 -8.06 12.06 -0.74
CA VAL A 641 -7.98 13.47 -0.35
C VAL A 641 -9.38 13.99 -0.03
N LYS A 642 -9.64 14.32 1.24
CA LYS A 642 -10.88 14.98 1.66
C LYS A 642 -11.00 16.36 1.00
N LEU A 643 -12.09 16.59 0.27
CA LEU A 643 -12.37 17.89 -0.36
C LEU A 643 -13.48 18.63 0.39
N THR A 644 -13.43 19.96 0.38
CA THR A 644 -14.57 20.80 0.79
C THR A 644 -14.84 21.85 -0.26
N ILE A 645 -16.05 21.88 -0.82
CA ILE A 645 -16.48 22.95 -1.73
C ILE A 645 -17.11 24.07 -0.91
N LYS A 646 -16.62 25.30 -1.06
CA LYS A 646 -17.06 26.48 -0.31
C LYS A 646 -17.26 27.69 -1.21
N SER A 647 -18.11 28.62 -0.77
CA SER A 647 -18.20 29.93 -1.41
C SER A 647 -17.05 30.83 -0.95
N THR A 648 -16.53 31.61 -1.87
CA THR A 648 -15.59 32.70 -1.57
C THR A 648 -16.31 33.87 -0.91
N PHE A 649 -17.58 34.09 -1.24
CA PHE A 649 -18.30 35.32 -0.89
C PHE A 649 -19.27 35.14 0.27
N ILE A 650 -19.74 33.90 0.49
CA ILE A 650 -20.70 33.56 1.54
C ILE A 650 -19.99 32.65 2.56
N GLU A 651 -20.05 33.01 3.84
CA GLU A 651 -19.54 32.14 4.91
C GLU A 651 -20.46 30.95 5.13
N GLY A 652 -19.86 29.77 5.29
CA GLY A 652 -20.60 28.53 5.51
C GLY A 652 -19.68 27.31 5.55
N PRO A 653 -20.18 26.17 6.04
CA PRO A 653 -19.38 24.95 6.18
C PRO A 653 -19.04 24.32 4.82
N GLY A 654 -19.83 24.61 3.77
CA GLY A 654 -19.66 24.03 2.45
C GLY A 654 -20.27 22.64 2.31
N THR A 655 -19.80 21.91 1.30
CA THR A 655 -20.07 20.47 1.13
C THR A 655 -18.77 19.69 1.20
N VAL A 656 -18.71 18.67 2.04
CA VAL A 656 -17.56 17.76 2.16
C VAL A 656 -17.69 16.62 1.15
N ILE A 657 -16.66 16.38 0.35
CA ILE A 657 -16.56 15.22 -0.53
C ILE A 657 -15.55 14.23 0.08
N LYS A 658 -15.98 13.00 0.35
CA LYS A 658 -15.17 11.95 0.99
C LYS A 658 -15.62 10.54 0.56
N GLU A 659 -14.96 9.49 1.06
CA GLU A 659 -15.40 8.12 0.83
C GLU A 659 -16.76 7.86 1.53
N ALA A 660 -17.64 7.06 0.91
CA ALA A 660 -18.94 6.73 1.50
C ALA A 660 -18.80 5.76 2.68
N ASN A 661 -19.46 6.06 3.82
CA ASN A 661 -19.49 5.20 5.01
C ASN A 661 -20.77 4.33 5.12
N MET A 662 -21.52 4.11 4.03
CA MET A 662 -22.87 3.56 4.12
C MET A 662 -22.99 2.06 3.85
N ILE A 663 -23.78 1.41 4.72
CA ILE A 663 -24.28 0.04 4.57
C ILE A 663 -25.74 0.14 4.06
N GLU A 664 -25.99 -0.41 2.87
CA GLU A 664 -27.29 -0.90 2.35
C GLU A 664 -28.55 0.02 2.23
N LYS A 665 -28.47 1.36 2.18
CA LYS A 665 -29.65 2.20 1.82
C LYS A 665 -29.53 2.82 0.41
N VAL A 666 -30.53 2.57 -0.43
CA VAL A 666 -30.69 3.20 -1.76
C VAL A 666 -31.25 4.61 -1.59
N VAL A 667 -30.48 5.65 -1.91
CA VAL A 667 -30.90 7.05 -1.77
C VAL A 667 -30.50 7.84 -3.01
N VAL A 668 -31.47 8.48 -3.68
CA VAL A 668 -31.18 9.46 -4.73
C VAL A 668 -30.63 10.72 -4.07
N ARG A 669 -29.44 11.15 -4.50
CA ARG A 669 -28.77 12.36 -3.98
C ARG A 669 -29.02 13.60 -4.79
N GLY A 670 -29.31 13.47 -6.08
CA GLY A 670 -29.53 14.66 -6.87
C GLY A 670 -30.13 14.42 -8.23
N VAL A 671 -30.62 15.51 -8.80
CA VAL A 671 -31.14 15.63 -10.16
C VAL A 671 -30.29 16.64 -10.90
N THR A 672 -29.84 16.28 -12.09
CA THR A 672 -29.02 17.14 -12.95
C THR A 672 -29.51 17.06 -14.39
N HIS A 673 -29.05 18.01 -15.19
CA HIS A 673 -29.38 18.09 -16.60
C HIS A 673 -28.21 18.61 -17.43
N ASP A 674 -28.24 18.28 -18.71
CA ASP A 674 -27.25 18.72 -19.70
C ASP A 674 -27.98 19.11 -20.99
N GLN A 675 -27.93 20.39 -21.33
CA GLN A 675 -28.53 20.97 -22.53
C GLN A 675 -27.55 21.08 -23.69
N ASP A 676 -26.25 20.88 -23.45
CA ASP A 676 -25.20 21.09 -24.45
C ASP A 676 -24.96 19.83 -25.29
N ILE A 677 -26.00 19.00 -25.45
CA ILE A 677 -25.97 17.74 -26.17
C ILE A 677 -26.84 17.75 -27.42
N VAL A 678 -26.48 16.90 -28.38
CA VAL A 678 -27.25 16.61 -29.57
C VAL A 678 -27.47 15.11 -29.65
N LYS A 679 -28.70 14.70 -29.96
CA LYS A 679 -29.03 13.29 -30.24
C LYS A 679 -28.82 13.02 -31.71
N VAL A 680 -27.94 12.06 -32.02
CA VAL A 680 -27.73 11.54 -33.37
C VAL A 680 -28.23 10.10 -33.41
N SER A 681 -28.96 9.74 -34.46
CA SER A 681 -29.48 8.39 -34.66
C SER A 681 -29.23 7.93 -36.08
N ILE A 682 -28.71 6.72 -36.22
CA ILE A 682 -28.56 6.05 -37.51
C ILE A 682 -29.56 4.91 -37.52
N VAL A 683 -30.62 5.08 -38.30
CA VAL A 683 -31.70 4.10 -38.42
C VAL A 683 -31.39 3.09 -39.52
N GLU A 684 -31.93 1.87 -39.39
CA GLU A 684 -31.83 0.80 -40.40
C GLU A 684 -30.38 0.34 -40.69
N VAL A 685 -29.53 0.26 -39.65
CA VAL A 685 -28.18 -0.32 -39.76
C VAL A 685 -28.23 -1.85 -39.77
N PRO A 686 -27.33 -2.56 -40.47
CA PRO A 686 -27.31 -4.02 -40.46
C PRO A 686 -27.04 -4.60 -39.06
N ASP A 687 -27.80 -5.61 -38.64
CA ASP A 687 -27.58 -6.30 -37.38
C ASP A 687 -26.49 -7.38 -37.52
N LYS A 688 -25.23 -6.94 -37.63
CA LYS A 688 -24.06 -7.83 -37.77
C LYS A 688 -22.88 -7.35 -36.93
N PRO A 689 -22.02 -8.27 -36.45
CA PRO A 689 -20.77 -7.89 -35.77
C PRO A 689 -19.92 -6.93 -36.62
N GLY A 690 -19.32 -5.94 -35.97
CA GLY A 690 -18.44 -4.94 -36.60
C GLY A 690 -19.12 -3.65 -37.06
N ILE A 691 -20.46 -3.62 -37.17
CA ILE A 691 -21.21 -2.44 -37.61
C ILE A 691 -21.07 -1.28 -36.61
N ALA A 692 -21.29 -1.53 -35.32
CA ALA A 692 -21.08 -0.52 -34.28
C ALA A 692 -19.61 -0.10 -34.16
N PHE A 693 -18.67 -1.04 -34.26
CA PHE A 693 -17.23 -0.76 -34.22
C PHE A 693 -16.84 0.26 -35.30
N HIS A 694 -17.27 0.02 -36.55
CA HIS A 694 -16.93 0.90 -37.67
C HIS A 694 -17.42 2.34 -37.47
N LEU A 695 -18.64 2.52 -36.94
CA LEU A 695 -19.16 3.85 -36.61
C LEU A 695 -18.30 4.56 -35.57
N PHE A 696 -18.02 3.86 -34.45
CA PHE A 696 -17.31 4.46 -33.32
C PHE A 696 -15.81 4.68 -33.59
N ASP A 697 -15.22 3.88 -34.48
CA ASP A 697 -13.85 4.08 -34.96
C ASP A 697 -13.73 5.39 -35.77
N LEU A 698 -14.66 5.63 -36.71
CA LEU A 698 -14.71 6.88 -37.50
C LEU A 698 -14.93 8.14 -36.65
N LEU A 699 -15.70 8.01 -35.56
CA LEU A 699 -15.91 9.08 -34.58
C LEU A 699 -14.64 9.32 -33.74
N ALA A 700 -13.97 8.25 -33.31
CA ALA A 700 -12.72 8.33 -32.55
C ALA A 700 -11.59 8.97 -33.36
N GLU A 701 -11.43 8.64 -34.65
CA GLU A 701 -10.45 9.28 -35.55
C GLU A 701 -10.62 10.80 -35.65
N ARG A 702 -11.84 11.30 -35.44
CA ARG A 702 -12.18 12.73 -35.45
C ARG A 702 -12.15 13.36 -34.06
N ASN A 703 -11.76 12.61 -33.02
CA ASN A 703 -11.76 13.03 -31.62
C ASN A 703 -13.14 13.49 -31.11
N VAL A 704 -14.22 12.87 -31.62
CA VAL A 704 -15.57 13.13 -31.12
C VAL A 704 -15.78 12.39 -29.80
N SER A 705 -16.15 13.12 -28.74
CA SER A 705 -16.49 12.53 -27.46
C SER A 705 -17.97 12.11 -27.43
N ILE A 706 -18.23 10.88 -26.97
CA ILE A 706 -19.56 10.28 -26.96
C ILE A 706 -19.96 10.06 -25.51
N ASP A 707 -21.20 10.42 -25.20
CA ASP A 707 -21.73 10.38 -23.83
C ASP A 707 -22.62 9.15 -23.61
N MET A 708 -23.71 9.04 -24.37
CA MET A 708 -24.65 7.91 -24.26
C MET A 708 -24.74 7.14 -25.58
N ILE A 709 -24.79 5.82 -25.50
CA ILE A 709 -25.02 4.92 -26.65
C ILE A 709 -26.22 4.02 -26.33
N ILE A 710 -27.19 3.97 -27.23
CA ILE A 710 -28.33 3.06 -27.18
C ILE A 710 -28.43 2.36 -28.53
N GLN A 711 -28.45 1.04 -28.49
CA GLN A 711 -28.79 0.22 -29.64
C GLN A 711 -30.12 -0.49 -29.38
N SER A 712 -31.06 -0.33 -30.31
CA SER A 712 -32.37 -0.99 -30.21
C SER A 712 -32.25 -2.50 -30.47
N ILE A 713 -33.22 -3.26 -29.94
CA ILE A 713 -33.36 -4.68 -30.29
C ILE A 713 -33.80 -4.77 -31.75
N GLY A 714 -33.08 -5.55 -32.54
CA GLY A 714 -33.26 -5.63 -33.98
C GLY A 714 -34.63 -6.08 -34.46
N ARG A 715 -34.99 -5.57 -35.64
CA ARG A 715 -36.16 -6.00 -36.42
C ARG A 715 -35.65 -6.46 -37.77
N GLU A 716 -35.97 -7.70 -38.17
CA GLU A 716 -35.72 -8.19 -39.53
C GLU A 716 -34.27 -7.99 -40.06
N ASN A 717 -33.25 -8.23 -39.21
CA ASN A 717 -31.82 -8.06 -39.48
C ASN A 717 -31.31 -6.61 -39.58
N VAL A 718 -32.09 -5.63 -39.12
CA VAL A 718 -31.64 -4.23 -38.96
C VAL A 718 -31.88 -3.72 -37.54
N ASN A 719 -30.97 -2.85 -37.07
CA ASN A 719 -31.03 -2.17 -35.78
C ASN A 719 -30.99 -0.65 -35.99
N ASP A 720 -31.29 0.11 -34.95
CA ASP A 720 -31.02 1.53 -34.88
C ASP A 720 -29.94 1.79 -33.83
N ILE A 721 -28.98 2.66 -34.14
CA ILE A 721 -27.95 3.10 -33.21
C ILE A 721 -28.18 4.59 -32.93
N SER A 722 -28.49 4.92 -31.69
CA SER A 722 -28.68 6.30 -31.22
C SER A 722 -27.62 6.64 -30.18
N PHE A 723 -27.03 7.82 -30.28
CA PHE A 723 -26.03 8.29 -29.34
C PHE A 723 -26.08 9.80 -29.15
N THR A 724 -25.47 10.29 -28.08
CA THR A 724 -25.35 11.73 -27.78
C THR A 724 -23.91 12.21 -27.89
N VAL A 725 -23.76 13.41 -28.44
CA VAL A 725 -22.48 14.14 -28.55
C VAL A 725 -22.67 15.57 -28.05
N HIS A 726 -21.58 16.25 -27.72
CA HIS A 726 -21.64 17.66 -27.37
C HIS A 726 -22.02 18.49 -28.62
N ALA A 727 -22.84 19.54 -28.45
CA ALA A 727 -23.31 20.39 -29.55
C ALA A 727 -22.18 20.98 -30.42
N LYS A 728 -21.02 21.26 -29.82
CA LYS A 728 -19.83 21.77 -30.53
C LYS A 728 -19.19 20.74 -31.49
N ASP A 729 -19.39 19.45 -31.24
CA ASP A 729 -18.78 18.35 -31.99
C ASP A 729 -19.72 17.84 -33.11
N LEU A 730 -20.87 18.49 -33.31
CA LEU A 730 -21.90 18.07 -34.26
C LEU A 730 -21.37 17.98 -35.69
N ASP A 731 -20.64 18.99 -36.18
CA ASP A 731 -20.16 19.02 -37.56
C ASP A 731 -19.23 17.83 -37.87
N GLN A 732 -18.30 17.54 -36.95
CA GLN A 732 -17.39 16.40 -37.07
C GLN A 732 -18.13 15.07 -36.97
N THR A 733 -19.16 15.01 -36.11
CA THR A 733 -20.03 13.83 -35.95
C THR A 733 -20.79 13.54 -37.23
N LEU A 734 -21.35 14.56 -37.89
CA LEU A 734 -22.09 14.40 -39.14
C LEU A 734 -21.19 13.96 -40.29
N ASP A 735 -19.97 14.49 -40.38
CA ASP A 735 -18.98 14.02 -41.35
C ASP A 735 -18.69 12.53 -41.18
N ALA A 736 -18.43 12.07 -39.95
CA ALA A 736 -18.21 10.66 -39.64
C ALA A 736 -19.42 9.78 -40.02
N CYS A 737 -20.62 10.20 -39.62
CA CYS A 737 -21.85 9.46 -39.88
C CYS A 737 -22.16 9.35 -41.39
N GLN A 738 -21.86 10.40 -42.16
CA GLN A 738 -22.05 10.38 -43.62
C GLN A 738 -21.08 9.43 -44.32
N VAL A 739 -19.82 9.36 -43.87
CA VAL A 739 -18.84 8.37 -44.35
C VAL A 739 -19.34 6.96 -44.02
N TYR A 740 -19.70 6.73 -42.76
CA TYR A 740 -20.20 5.45 -42.28
C TYR A 740 -21.41 4.93 -43.09
N VAL A 741 -22.44 5.76 -43.30
CA VAL A 741 -23.65 5.39 -44.07
C VAL A 741 -23.32 5.04 -45.52
N LYS A 742 -22.35 5.72 -46.14
CA LYS A 742 -21.87 5.38 -47.49
C LYS A 742 -21.21 4.00 -47.52
N ASP A 743 -20.36 3.71 -46.53
CA ASP A 743 -19.60 2.47 -46.48
C ASP A 743 -20.48 1.24 -46.22
N ILE A 744 -21.51 1.36 -45.37
CA ILE A 744 -22.46 0.27 -45.14
C ILE A 744 -23.57 0.19 -46.20
N HIS A 745 -23.63 1.15 -47.13
CA HIS A 745 -24.59 1.23 -48.23
C HIS A 745 -26.07 1.27 -47.81
N THR A 746 -26.36 1.55 -46.54
CA THR A 746 -27.72 1.58 -45.95
C THR A 746 -27.78 2.55 -44.77
N GLY A 747 -29.00 2.80 -44.29
CA GLY A 747 -29.27 3.59 -43.10
C GLY A 747 -29.41 5.09 -43.35
N LYS A 748 -30.00 5.79 -42.38
CA LYS A 748 -30.23 7.24 -42.46
C LYS A 748 -29.83 7.91 -41.16
N VAL A 749 -29.11 9.03 -41.27
CA VAL A 749 -28.74 9.86 -40.13
C VAL A 749 -29.90 10.80 -39.82
N ALA A 750 -30.40 10.74 -38.59
CA ALA A 750 -31.34 11.68 -38.00
C ALA A 750 -30.66 12.42 -36.86
N VAL A 751 -30.93 13.72 -36.75
CA VAL A 751 -30.31 14.62 -35.79
C VAL A 751 -31.40 15.40 -35.08
N ASP A 752 -31.29 15.50 -33.77
CA ASP A 752 -32.19 16.29 -32.94
C ASP A 752 -31.39 17.14 -31.97
N ASN A 753 -31.43 18.45 -32.20
CA ASN A 753 -30.71 19.45 -31.40
C ASN A 753 -31.61 20.02 -30.27
N ASN A 754 -32.89 19.65 -30.22
CA ASN A 754 -33.86 20.21 -29.28
C ASN A 754 -34.09 19.26 -28.10
N VAL A 755 -33.02 18.63 -27.63
CA VAL A 755 -33.04 17.61 -26.59
C VAL A 755 -32.28 18.08 -25.35
N VAL A 756 -32.65 17.51 -24.21
CA VAL A 756 -31.93 17.66 -22.95
C VAL A 756 -31.78 16.29 -22.30
N LYS A 757 -30.62 16.05 -21.69
CA LYS A 757 -30.39 14.86 -20.88
C LYS A 757 -30.73 15.19 -19.44
N LEU A 758 -31.71 14.48 -18.88
CA LEU A 758 -32.07 14.54 -17.47
C LEU A 758 -31.50 13.32 -16.77
N SER A 759 -30.91 13.49 -15.59
CA SER A 759 -30.35 12.37 -14.84
C SER A 759 -30.60 12.48 -13.35
N ILE A 760 -30.82 11.34 -12.71
CA ILE A 760 -30.78 11.19 -11.26
C ILE A 760 -29.57 10.34 -10.86
N VAL A 761 -28.93 10.71 -9.75
CA VAL A 761 -27.71 10.07 -9.23
C VAL A 761 -27.93 9.64 -7.78
N GLY A 762 -27.43 8.46 -7.41
CA GLY A 762 -27.45 7.95 -6.04
C GLY A 762 -26.86 6.56 -5.89
N ILE A 763 -26.34 6.23 -4.70
CA ILE A 763 -25.78 4.90 -4.42
C ILE A 763 -26.91 3.87 -4.26
N GLY A 764 -26.67 2.65 -4.77
CA GLY A 764 -27.59 1.51 -4.61
C GLY A 764 -28.77 1.48 -5.59
N MET A 765 -28.76 2.32 -6.63
CA MET A 765 -29.85 2.38 -7.61
C MET A 765 -30.05 1.07 -8.39
N ALA A 766 -28.99 0.29 -8.61
CA ALA A 766 -28.98 -0.97 -9.35
C ALA A 766 -30.04 -2.01 -8.90
N GLY A 767 -30.47 -1.99 -7.63
CA GLY A 767 -31.45 -2.92 -7.06
C GLY A 767 -32.87 -2.34 -6.85
N GLY A 768 -33.07 -1.05 -7.10
CA GLY A 768 -34.29 -0.33 -6.69
C GLY A 768 -35.31 -0.15 -7.83
N SER A 769 -36.11 -1.15 -8.17
CA SER A 769 -37.22 -1.00 -9.14
C SER A 769 -38.18 0.14 -8.80
N LYS A 770 -38.30 0.49 -7.51
CA LYS A 770 -39.06 1.64 -7.00
C LYS A 770 -38.49 2.99 -7.46
N VAL A 771 -37.17 3.14 -7.55
CA VAL A 771 -36.52 4.40 -7.94
C VAL A 771 -36.84 4.72 -9.40
N ALA A 772 -36.62 3.76 -10.30
CA ALA A 772 -36.99 3.90 -11.70
C ALA A 772 -38.49 4.17 -11.86
N SER A 773 -39.34 3.46 -11.11
CA SER A 773 -40.79 3.70 -11.12
C SER A 773 -41.17 5.12 -10.71
N LEU A 774 -40.55 5.68 -9.66
CA LEU A 774 -40.81 7.04 -9.20
C LEU A 774 -40.34 8.07 -10.22
N PHE A 775 -39.14 7.88 -10.79
CA PHE A 775 -38.59 8.74 -11.82
C PHE A 775 -39.51 8.82 -13.06
N PHE A 776 -39.93 7.69 -13.61
CA PHE A 776 -40.84 7.66 -14.75
C PHE A 776 -42.24 8.18 -14.41
N LYS A 777 -42.72 7.94 -13.18
CA LYS A 777 -43.99 8.49 -12.72
C LYS A 777 -43.98 10.02 -12.69
N ALA A 778 -42.90 10.64 -12.20
CA ALA A 778 -42.75 12.10 -12.16
C ALA A 778 -42.84 12.74 -13.56
N LEU A 779 -42.23 12.11 -14.56
CA LEU A 779 -42.28 12.55 -15.95
C LEU A 779 -43.67 12.32 -16.58
N TYR A 780 -44.26 11.14 -16.35
CA TYR A 780 -45.58 10.77 -16.87
C TYR A 780 -46.70 11.71 -16.38
N GLU A 781 -46.77 12.00 -15.08
CA GLU A 781 -47.80 12.90 -14.54
C GLU A 781 -47.65 14.36 -15.02
N SER A 782 -46.46 14.71 -15.49
CA SER A 782 -46.16 16.01 -16.08
C SER A 782 -46.42 16.05 -17.59
N GLY A 783 -46.85 14.94 -18.19
CA GLY A 783 -47.09 14.83 -19.63
C GLY A 783 -45.80 14.85 -20.47
N ILE A 784 -44.65 14.56 -19.86
CA ILE A 784 -43.34 14.65 -20.52
C ILE A 784 -43.02 13.32 -21.21
N ASN A 785 -42.81 13.36 -22.52
CA ASN A 785 -42.47 12.18 -23.30
C ASN A 785 -40.97 11.87 -23.21
N ILE A 786 -40.64 10.59 -23.02
CA ILE A 786 -39.26 10.11 -22.94
C ILE A 786 -38.83 9.57 -24.30
N GLN A 787 -37.71 10.07 -24.82
CA GLN A 787 -37.18 9.67 -26.11
C GLN A 787 -36.16 8.52 -26.00
N MET A 788 -35.31 8.55 -24.98
CA MET A 788 -34.23 7.58 -24.73
C MET A 788 -34.06 7.39 -23.22
N ILE A 789 -33.66 6.17 -22.82
CA ILE A 789 -33.39 5.82 -21.41
C ILE A 789 -32.06 5.08 -21.36
N SER A 790 -31.19 5.45 -20.42
CA SER A 790 -29.97 4.74 -20.07
C SER A 790 -29.84 4.63 -18.56
N THR A 791 -29.22 3.57 -18.07
CA THR A 791 -29.06 3.32 -16.63
C THR A 791 -27.70 2.69 -16.32
N SER A 792 -27.15 3.02 -15.16
CA SER A 792 -25.99 2.37 -14.54
C SER A 792 -26.31 2.03 -13.08
N GLU A 793 -25.35 1.48 -12.34
CA GLU A 793 -25.56 1.09 -10.94
C GLU A 793 -25.94 2.25 -10.01
N ILE A 794 -25.54 3.48 -10.37
CA ILE A 794 -25.70 4.70 -9.56
C ILE A 794 -26.39 5.86 -10.31
N LYS A 795 -26.97 5.58 -11.49
CA LYS A 795 -27.58 6.59 -12.36
C LYS A 795 -28.75 6.07 -13.18
N ILE A 796 -29.76 6.92 -13.37
CA ILE A 796 -30.77 6.78 -14.43
C ILE A 796 -30.78 8.09 -15.22
N SER A 797 -30.62 7.99 -16.54
CA SER A 797 -30.63 9.12 -17.47
C SER A 797 -31.72 8.94 -18.51
N CYS A 798 -32.37 10.02 -18.91
CA CYS A 798 -33.29 10.03 -20.04
C CYS A 798 -33.12 11.27 -20.92
N ILE A 799 -33.48 11.13 -22.19
CA ILE A 799 -33.59 12.26 -23.13
C ILE A 799 -35.04 12.69 -23.25
N VAL A 800 -35.29 13.99 -23.08
CA VAL A 800 -36.59 14.64 -23.29
C VAL A 800 -36.41 15.88 -24.16
N GLU A 801 -37.51 16.54 -24.56
CA GLU A 801 -37.44 17.81 -25.29
C GLU A 801 -36.92 18.94 -24.39
N ASN A 802 -36.06 19.81 -24.94
CA ASN A 802 -35.41 20.87 -24.17
C ASN A 802 -36.40 21.82 -23.47
N LYS A 803 -37.59 22.04 -24.08
CA LYS A 803 -38.65 22.89 -23.50
C LYS A 803 -39.19 22.39 -22.15
N ASP A 804 -39.03 21.09 -21.84
CA ASP A 804 -39.62 20.44 -20.67
C ASP A 804 -38.66 20.37 -19.47
N VAL A 805 -37.42 20.85 -19.62
CA VAL A 805 -36.34 20.72 -18.63
C VAL A 805 -36.73 21.23 -17.23
N ASP A 806 -37.22 22.47 -17.12
CA ASP A 806 -37.51 23.09 -15.83
C ASP A 806 -38.62 22.36 -15.09
N VAL A 807 -39.67 21.98 -15.83
CA VAL A 807 -40.81 21.22 -15.29
C VAL A 807 -40.35 19.84 -14.83
N ALA A 808 -39.55 19.16 -15.65
CA ALA A 808 -39.06 17.82 -15.35
C ALA A 808 -38.20 17.79 -14.08
N ILE A 809 -37.20 18.68 -13.98
CA ILE A 809 -36.27 18.70 -12.84
C ILE A 809 -37.03 19.02 -11.55
N ASN A 810 -37.90 20.02 -11.55
CA ASN A 810 -38.71 20.37 -10.37
C ASN A 810 -39.58 19.18 -9.94
N ARG A 811 -40.24 18.51 -10.88
CA ARG A 811 -41.11 17.37 -10.59
C ARG A 811 -40.36 16.15 -10.08
N ILE A 812 -39.21 15.84 -10.67
CA ILE A 812 -38.34 14.76 -10.20
C ILE A 812 -37.87 15.08 -8.77
N HIS A 813 -37.43 16.32 -8.53
CA HIS A 813 -36.95 16.75 -7.21
C HIS A 813 -38.03 16.63 -6.12
N GLU A 814 -39.27 17.06 -6.41
CA GLU A 814 -40.44 16.89 -5.54
C GLU A 814 -40.71 15.41 -5.23
N TYR A 815 -40.74 14.56 -6.27
CA TYR A 815 -41.06 13.14 -6.14
C TYR A 815 -40.06 12.36 -5.29
N PHE A 816 -38.80 12.77 -5.31
CA PHE A 816 -37.74 12.20 -4.49
C PHE A 816 -37.55 12.93 -3.15
N GLN A 817 -38.40 13.93 -2.84
CA GLN A 817 -38.38 14.68 -1.57
C GLN A 817 -37.01 15.30 -1.26
N LEU A 818 -36.27 15.70 -2.30
CA LEU A 818 -34.88 16.18 -2.17
C LEU A 818 -34.76 17.59 -1.58
N GLY A 819 -35.90 18.24 -1.33
CA GLY A 819 -36.00 19.53 -0.63
C GLY A 819 -36.40 19.40 0.84
N GLU A 820 -36.67 18.19 1.33
CA GLU A 820 -37.04 17.94 2.73
C GLU A 820 -35.80 17.53 3.55
N ASP A 821 -35.78 17.82 4.85
CA ASP A 821 -34.71 17.32 5.71
C ASP A 821 -34.89 15.82 5.87
N VAL A 822 -33.97 15.03 5.30
CA VAL A 822 -33.97 13.58 5.47
C VAL A 822 -33.68 13.30 6.94
N ASN A 823 -34.72 12.97 7.72
CA ASN A 823 -34.54 12.38 9.04
C ASN A 823 -33.78 11.06 8.84
N ILE A 824 -32.49 11.07 9.17
CA ILE A 824 -31.67 9.87 9.22
C ILE A 824 -32.07 9.14 10.51
N ASP A 825 -33.11 8.31 10.41
CA ASP A 825 -33.34 7.16 11.30
C ASP A 825 -32.96 5.85 10.57
#